data_AF-A0A9P9EH35-F1
#
_entry.id   AF-A0A9P9EH35-F1
#
_cell.length_a   1.000
_cell.length_b   1.000
_cell.length_c   1.000
_cell.angle_alpha   90.00
_cell.angle_beta   90.00
_cell.angle_gamma   90.00
#
_symmetry.space_group_name_H-M   'P 1'
#
loop_
_entity.id
_entity.type
_entity.pdbx_description
1 polymer ?
#
loop_
_entity_poly.entity_id
_entity_poly.type
_entity_poly.pdbx_seq_one_letter_code
_entity_poly.pdbx_strand_id
1 'polypeptide(L)'
;MAGREQPDQASSEMANAMLRLDMAITEHGTPLHKPLADAARNRRTIPTGIEDHILYPGNPRANSLLWIPDRIMEPQTLARFMGFVSSGRLDDGRQTALPRPTEEELLKLLEPMSAWAPTPYNQSDRSTMHEMMVRIGSYEDSARLVSISKELHFMKARLWDGIVPMSDRRWKDLDLDHSDNFAIACQFIIAVTNVFHYLNHKIIKDHLRQTSNLISDHLKVFEEALNANRRAASSDSTYEHISVTGLWHEYISTHYKVISNRAHSWVVEHIDRLRNPILAELATYQPASPSQQHDAHQWTLTNKLHDLLENGAQADYTIFIPTDGYRGDALPAMEAQPLTEQDNAGFREQPIAWDASFLRRRAAYAGRLRYLSRVHQYNDMADVGVFPGNLPPMNDPSDIIRVARAQVTAQAQARAELRGEPEPLGLDLWLTRAKNSAQSGGFQWGYVAYRLNHEHNEGQWAYFKERFEADAADWCEGVAGIDELRRLAKIHWRDGKELGIEDGDIEAAKAHFKNSFASENPPEKVCHDLFLVADGDTITSYIKPNVANAGFITVVDAPFDPNDVDDCVKHESPGYSGSVRVLGRLLWDDLGAMYQVENQELVDLWPLARHNPALVYEGPMPIPILKDGPETATQSRSVARTLTYLAAAGIVGNYFFGFTG
;
A
#
# COMPACT_ATOMS: atom_id res chain seq x y z
N MET A 1 -31.99 -23.96 1.01
CA MET A 1 -31.53 -25.15 0.27
C MET A 1 -32.74 -25.84 -0.33
N ALA A 2 -33.18 -25.39 -1.51
CA ALA A 2 -34.05 -26.16 -2.39
C ALA A 2 -33.14 -26.69 -3.52
N GLY A 3 -33.26 -27.96 -3.87
CA GLY A 3 -32.34 -28.67 -4.74
C GLY A 3 -32.28 -28.08 -6.15
N ARG A 4 -31.06 -27.80 -6.63
CA ARG A 4 -30.81 -27.66 -8.07
C ARG A 4 -30.92 -29.06 -8.68
N GLU A 5 -31.79 -29.24 -9.66
CA GLU A 5 -31.78 -30.43 -10.52
C GLU A 5 -30.43 -30.50 -11.23
N GLN A 6 -29.79 -31.68 -11.23
CA GLN A 6 -28.55 -31.88 -11.98
C GLN A 6 -28.87 -31.74 -13.48
N PRO A 7 -28.04 -31.02 -14.26
CA PRO A 7 -28.24 -30.93 -15.71
C PRO A 7 -28.23 -32.33 -16.34
N ASP A 8 -29.14 -32.59 -17.26
CA ASP A 8 -29.19 -33.85 -18.02
C ASP A 8 -27.85 -34.04 -18.77
N GLN A 9 -27.43 -35.30 -18.91
CA GLN A 9 -26.13 -35.70 -19.47
C GLN A 9 -25.88 -35.07 -20.85
N ALA A 10 -26.92 -34.98 -21.68
CA ALA A 10 -26.85 -34.36 -23.01
C ALA A 10 -26.50 -32.85 -22.95
N SER A 11 -27.00 -32.11 -21.95
CA SER A 11 -26.71 -30.70 -21.76
C SER A 11 -25.25 -30.48 -21.34
N SER A 12 -24.71 -31.36 -20.50
CA SER A 12 -23.29 -31.33 -20.09
C SER A 12 -22.34 -31.66 -21.24
N GLU A 13 -22.68 -32.65 -22.08
CA GLU A 13 -21.91 -32.99 -23.27
C GLU A 13 -21.87 -31.81 -24.29
N MET A 14 -23.00 -31.14 -24.50
CA MET A 14 -23.09 -29.96 -25.36
C MET A 14 -22.26 -28.78 -24.80
N ALA A 15 -22.34 -28.50 -23.50
CA ALA A 15 -21.54 -27.44 -22.86
C ALA A 15 -20.04 -27.68 -23.06
N ASN A 16 -19.58 -28.92 -22.90
CA ASN A 16 -18.20 -29.32 -23.15
C ASN A 16 -17.79 -29.15 -24.62
N ALA A 17 -18.65 -29.52 -25.56
CA ALA A 17 -18.39 -29.33 -26.99
C ALA A 17 -18.25 -27.84 -27.35
N MET A 18 -19.14 -26.99 -26.82
CA MET A 18 -19.10 -25.54 -27.02
C MET A 18 -17.84 -24.91 -26.40
N LEU A 19 -17.45 -25.34 -25.19
CA LEU A 19 -16.21 -24.92 -24.54
C LEU A 19 -14.99 -25.23 -25.42
N ARG A 20 -14.90 -26.46 -25.95
CA ARG A 20 -13.77 -26.87 -26.80
C ARG A 20 -13.71 -26.07 -28.10
N LEU A 21 -14.85 -25.78 -28.70
CA LEU A 21 -14.94 -24.97 -29.91
C LEU A 21 -14.52 -23.51 -29.66
N ASP A 22 -15.01 -22.88 -28.60
CA ASP A 22 -14.63 -21.50 -28.25
C ASP A 22 -13.14 -21.38 -27.90
N MET A 23 -12.60 -22.36 -27.18
CA MET A 23 -11.16 -22.42 -26.90
C MET A 23 -10.33 -22.48 -28.18
N ALA A 24 -10.73 -23.31 -29.15
CA ALA A 24 -10.02 -23.43 -30.42
C ALA A 24 -10.11 -22.16 -31.28
N ILE A 25 -11.28 -21.49 -31.30
CA ILE A 25 -11.49 -20.28 -32.11
C ILE A 25 -10.78 -19.08 -31.48
N THR A 26 -10.73 -19.01 -30.15
CA THR A 26 -10.25 -17.82 -29.45
C THR A 26 -8.86 -18.01 -28.84
N GLU A 27 -8.15 -19.12 -29.06
CA GLU A 27 -6.84 -19.39 -28.45
C GLU A 27 -5.91 -18.16 -28.43
N HIS A 28 -5.77 -17.47 -29.56
CA HIS A 28 -4.92 -16.29 -29.73
C HIS A 28 -5.60 -14.94 -29.41
N GLY A 29 -6.69 -14.97 -28.64
CA GLY A 29 -7.50 -13.81 -28.29
C GLY A 29 -8.68 -13.59 -29.23
N THR A 30 -9.38 -12.47 -29.04
CA THR A 30 -10.47 -12.03 -29.92
C THR A 30 -10.12 -10.67 -30.54
N PRO A 31 -10.71 -10.30 -31.69
CA PRO A 31 -10.51 -8.97 -32.27
C PRO A 31 -10.86 -7.82 -31.32
N LEU A 32 -11.71 -8.06 -30.31
CA LEU A 32 -12.14 -7.08 -29.32
C LEU A 32 -11.15 -6.90 -28.16
N HIS A 33 -10.20 -7.82 -27.97
CA HIS A 33 -9.30 -7.78 -26.82
C HIS A 33 -8.50 -6.47 -26.75
N LYS A 34 -7.87 -6.06 -27.87
CA LYS A 34 -7.07 -4.84 -27.92
C LYS A 34 -7.91 -3.56 -27.74
N PRO A 35 -9.04 -3.37 -28.45
CA PRO A 35 -9.94 -2.23 -28.21
C PRO A 35 -10.42 -2.11 -26.75
N LEU A 36 -10.79 -3.23 -26.11
CA LEU A 36 -11.23 -3.23 -24.71
C LEU A 36 -10.10 -2.85 -23.76
N ALA A 37 -8.90 -3.41 -23.98
CA ALA A 37 -7.72 -3.05 -23.19
C ALA A 37 -7.36 -1.56 -23.35
N ASP A 38 -7.39 -1.03 -24.58
CA ASP A 38 -7.11 0.39 -24.84
C ASP A 38 -8.18 1.29 -24.21
N ALA A 39 -9.46 0.90 -24.26
CA ALA A 39 -10.54 1.61 -23.59
C ALA A 39 -10.37 1.63 -22.07
N ALA A 40 -9.99 0.51 -21.46
CA ALA A 40 -9.73 0.42 -20.02
C ALA A 40 -8.53 1.29 -19.60
N ARG A 41 -7.44 1.29 -20.38
CA ARG A 41 -6.30 2.20 -20.16
C ARG A 41 -6.72 3.67 -20.25
N ASN A 42 -7.55 4.03 -21.23
CA ASN A 42 -8.04 5.40 -21.40
C ASN A 42 -8.91 5.87 -20.23
N ARG A 43 -9.68 4.97 -19.60
CA ARG A 43 -10.44 5.27 -18.38
C ARG A 43 -9.55 5.51 -17.17
N ARG A 44 -8.30 5.02 -17.18
CA ARG A 44 -7.37 5.06 -16.03
C ARG A 44 -8.00 4.42 -14.80
N THR A 45 -8.62 3.27 -14.96
CA THR A 45 -9.27 2.52 -13.86
C THR A 45 -8.69 1.13 -13.69
N ILE A 46 -7.60 0.82 -14.41
CA ILE A 46 -6.83 -0.41 -14.29
C ILE A 46 -5.32 -0.08 -14.20
N PRO A 47 -4.50 -0.95 -13.60
CA PRO A 47 -3.06 -0.71 -13.54
C PRO A 47 -2.43 -0.84 -14.94
N THR A 48 -1.62 0.15 -15.32
CA THR A 48 -0.95 0.22 -16.63
C THR A 48 0.53 -0.20 -16.60
N GLY A 49 1.01 -0.65 -15.43
CA GLY A 49 2.42 -0.97 -15.19
C GLY A 49 3.12 0.11 -14.37
N ILE A 50 4.43 -0.06 -14.15
CA ILE A 50 5.21 0.73 -13.20
C ILE A 50 6.20 1.72 -13.84
N GLU A 51 6.37 1.67 -15.16
CA GLU A 51 7.39 2.46 -15.88
C GLU A 51 7.24 3.97 -15.66
N ASP A 52 6.00 4.48 -15.57
CA ASP A 52 5.72 5.90 -15.31
C ASP A 52 6.14 6.35 -13.90
N HIS A 53 6.42 5.41 -13.00
CA HIS A 53 6.81 5.65 -11.62
C HIS A 53 8.29 5.36 -11.34
N ILE A 54 9.08 4.96 -12.34
CA ILE A 54 10.52 4.73 -12.24
C ILE A 54 11.25 5.77 -13.09
N LEU A 55 12.21 6.49 -12.51
CA LEU A 55 13.03 7.43 -13.26
C LEU A 55 14.08 6.68 -14.08
N TYR A 56 14.11 6.94 -15.39
CA TYR A 56 15.11 6.41 -16.31
C TYR A 56 15.51 7.48 -17.34
N PRO A 57 16.66 7.32 -18.03
CA PRO A 57 17.07 8.24 -19.08
C PRO A 57 16.02 8.37 -20.18
N GLY A 58 15.48 9.58 -20.37
CA GLY A 58 14.43 9.84 -21.35
C GLY A 58 13.00 9.64 -20.84
N ASN A 59 12.79 9.44 -19.54
CA ASN A 59 11.45 9.40 -18.95
C ASN A 59 10.70 10.72 -19.28
N PRO A 60 9.49 10.68 -19.88
CA PRO A 60 8.77 11.85 -20.35
C PRO A 60 8.34 12.78 -19.20
N ARG A 61 8.34 12.29 -17.96
CA ARG A 61 7.90 13.00 -16.76
C ARG A 61 9.05 13.40 -15.83
N ALA A 62 10.31 13.23 -16.26
CA ALA A 62 11.50 13.51 -15.47
C ALA A 62 11.50 14.91 -14.83
N ASN A 63 10.96 15.91 -15.53
CA ASN A 63 10.93 17.31 -15.06
C ASN A 63 9.61 17.72 -14.38
N SER A 64 8.56 16.89 -14.40
CA SER A 64 7.24 17.27 -13.88
C SER A 64 6.93 16.64 -12.51
N LEU A 65 7.40 15.42 -12.26
CA LEU A 65 7.17 14.73 -11.00
C LEU A 65 8.23 15.02 -9.96
N LEU A 66 7.83 14.90 -8.70
CA LEU A 66 8.75 14.82 -7.58
C LEU A 66 9.31 13.39 -7.50
N TRP A 67 10.58 13.26 -7.85
CA TRP A 67 11.33 12.00 -7.83
C TRP A 67 12.16 11.90 -6.55
N ILE A 68 12.06 10.77 -5.85
CA ILE A 68 12.80 10.50 -4.62
C ILE A 68 13.64 9.23 -4.79
N PRO A 69 14.91 9.23 -4.33
CA PRO A 69 15.71 8.01 -4.25
C PRO A 69 15.04 6.96 -3.34
N ASP A 70 14.68 5.81 -3.90
CA ASP A 70 14.12 4.71 -3.13
C ASP A 70 15.21 3.96 -2.37
N ARG A 71 15.03 3.87 -1.05
CA ARG A 71 15.73 2.88 -0.22
C ARG A 71 15.00 1.57 -0.43
N ILE A 72 15.57 0.70 -1.27
CA ILE A 72 14.92 -0.52 -1.78
C ILE A 72 14.27 -1.37 -0.68
N MET A 73 14.90 -1.38 0.49
CA MET A 73 14.38 -1.88 1.76
C MET A 73 14.21 -0.68 2.69
N GLU A 74 13.14 -0.63 3.46
CA GLU A 74 12.97 0.48 4.39
C GLU A 74 13.95 0.37 5.58
N PRO A 75 14.63 1.44 6.02
CA PRO A 75 15.65 1.40 7.08
C PRO A 75 15.19 0.74 8.39
N GLN A 76 13.95 1.00 8.78
CA GLN A 76 13.30 0.44 9.96
C GLN A 76 13.23 -1.09 9.92
N THR A 77 13.37 -1.74 8.75
CA THR A 77 13.47 -3.20 8.63
C THR A 77 14.56 -3.78 9.55
N LEU A 78 15.70 -3.08 9.72
CA LEU A 78 16.77 -3.54 10.62
C LEU A 78 16.38 -3.38 12.09
N ALA A 79 15.76 -2.26 12.46
CA ALA A 79 15.25 -2.07 13.82
C ALA A 79 14.17 -3.11 14.16
N ARG A 80 13.29 -3.43 13.20
CA ARG A 80 12.26 -4.48 13.35
C ARG A 80 12.87 -5.88 13.43
N PHE A 81 13.91 -6.16 12.63
CA PHE A 81 14.67 -7.40 12.76
C PHE A 81 15.27 -7.55 14.15
N MET A 82 15.88 -6.50 14.71
CA MET A 82 16.42 -6.52 16.07
C MET A 82 15.35 -6.80 17.12
N GLY A 83 14.18 -6.16 17.00
CA GLY A 83 13.03 -6.44 17.86
C GLY A 83 12.54 -7.89 17.74
N PHE A 84 12.55 -8.45 16.52
CA PHE A 84 12.27 -9.87 16.29
C PHE A 84 13.33 -10.76 16.95
N VAL A 85 14.63 -10.51 16.79
CA VAL A 85 15.65 -11.38 17.39
C VAL A 85 15.56 -11.35 18.93
N SER A 86 15.28 -10.19 19.52
CA SER A 86 15.11 -10.01 20.96
C SER A 86 13.85 -10.66 21.54
N SER A 87 12.73 -10.65 20.80
CA SER A 87 11.46 -11.26 21.25
C SER A 87 11.27 -12.72 20.80
N GLY A 88 11.88 -13.07 19.67
CA GLY A 88 11.65 -14.28 18.90
C GLY A 88 10.26 -14.36 18.25
N ARG A 89 9.48 -13.28 18.25
CA ARG A 89 8.11 -13.26 17.75
C ARG A 89 8.06 -12.64 16.36
N LEU A 90 7.57 -13.42 15.38
CA LEU A 90 7.39 -12.99 14.00
C LEU A 90 6.15 -12.11 13.83
N ASP A 91 6.08 -11.42 12.68
CA ASP A 91 4.98 -10.53 12.31
C ASP A 91 3.63 -11.26 12.15
N ASP A 92 3.64 -12.57 11.87
CA ASP A 92 2.44 -13.42 11.84
C ASP A 92 2.07 -13.99 13.23
N GLY A 93 2.80 -13.60 14.27
CA GLY A 93 2.57 -14.01 15.65
C GLY A 93 3.22 -15.34 16.04
N ARG A 94 3.83 -16.08 15.11
CA ARG A 94 4.58 -17.31 15.44
C ARG A 94 5.84 -17.00 16.24
N GLN A 95 6.26 -17.95 17.07
CA GLN A 95 7.55 -17.93 17.74
C GLN A 95 8.58 -18.65 16.89
N THR A 96 9.78 -18.08 16.74
CA THR A 96 10.89 -18.77 16.09
C THR A 96 11.31 -20.01 16.89
N ALA A 97 11.64 -21.09 16.17
CA ALA A 97 12.24 -22.29 16.74
C ALA A 97 13.78 -22.21 16.78
N LEU A 98 14.38 -21.19 16.18
CA LEU A 98 15.82 -21.02 16.13
C LEU A 98 16.36 -20.49 17.47
N PRO A 99 17.52 -20.98 17.93
CA PRO A 99 18.27 -20.36 19.01
C PRO A 99 18.52 -18.88 18.77
N ARG A 100 18.44 -18.08 19.83
CA ARG A 100 18.56 -16.61 19.74
C ARG A 100 19.77 -16.13 20.53
N PRO A 101 20.45 -15.06 20.08
CA PRO A 101 21.41 -14.35 20.92
C PRO A 101 20.74 -13.83 22.19
N THR A 102 21.52 -13.75 23.26
CA THR A 102 21.09 -13.01 24.47
C THR A 102 21.04 -11.52 24.19
N GLU A 103 20.39 -10.74 25.06
CA GLU A 103 20.33 -9.28 24.94
C GLU A 103 21.72 -8.64 24.93
N GLU A 104 22.63 -9.10 25.80
CA GLU A 104 24.03 -8.65 25.82
C GLU A 104 24.79 -8.99 24.54
N GLU A 105 24.51 -10.15 23.93
CA GLU A 105 25.10 -10.53 22.65
C GLU A 105 24.55 -9.69 21.49
N LEU A 106 23.28 -9.32 21.54
CA LEU A 106 22.64 -8.44 20.55
C LEU A 106 23.24 -7.03 20.55
N LEU A 107 23.57 -6.48 21.73
CA LEU A 107 24.18 -5.15 21.85
C LEU A 107 25.52 -5.05 21.10
N LYS A 108 26.23 -6.17 20.94
CA LYS A 108 27.49 -6.25 20.17
C LYS A 108 27.32 -5.93 18.68
N LEU A 109 26.11 -5.96 18.13
CA LEU A 109 25.85 -5.48 16.77
C LEU A 109 26.11 -3.99 16.61
N LEU A 110 26.02 -3.23 17.70
CA LEU A 110 26.27 -1.78 17.74
C LEU A 110 27.74 -1.44 18.01
N GLU A 111 28.51 -2.39 18.52
CA GLU A 111 29.93 -2.22 18.83
C GLU A 111 30.82 -2.59 17.63
N PRO A 112 31.97 -1.91 17.44
CA PRO A 112 33.00 -2.36 16.51
C PRO A 112 33.44 -3.79 16.79
N MET A 113 33.61 -4.61 15.74
CA MET A 113 34.07 -6.00 15.90
C MET A 113 35.45 -6.08 16.58
N SER A 114 36.33 -5.09 16.35
CA SER A 114 37.63 -4.99 17.00
C SER A 114 37.57 -4.87 18.53
N ALA A 115 36.43 -4.45 19.10
CA ALA A 115 36.26 -4.26 20.54
C ALA A 115 35.95 -5.57 21.31
N TRP A 116 35.27 -6.54 20.68
CA TRP A 116 34.73 -7.70 21.38
C TRP A 116 34.94 -9.04 20.69
N ALA A 117 35.15 -9.06 19.36
CA ALA A 117 35.21 -10.30 18.60
C ALA A 117 36.56 -11.01 18.81
N PRO A 118 36.62 -12.34 18.74
CA PRO A 118 37.88 -13.08 18.75
C PRO A 118 38.54 -13.08 17.36
N THR A 119 39.84 -13.35 17.29
CA THR A 119 40.54 -13.59 16.02
C THR A 119 39.93 -14.77 15.26
N PRO A 120 39.74 -14.71 13.92
CA PRO A 120 40.17 -13.65 12.99
C PRO A 120 39.15 -12.51 12.77
N TYR A 121 38.04 -12.47 13.52
CA TYR A 121 36.90 -11.57 13.28
C TYR A 121 37.10 -10.15 13.82
N ASN A 122 38.16 -9.91 14.60
CA ASN A 122 38.44 -8.65 15.28
C ASN A 122 39.13 -7.58 14.40
N GLN A 123 38.94 -7.64 13.09
CA GLN A 123 39.66 -6.79 12.12
C GLN A 123 38.89 -5.52 11.70
N SER A 124 37.59 -5.44 11.99
CA SER A 124 36.76 -4.30 11.58
C SER A 124 36.56 -3.31 12.72
N ASP A 125 36.83 -2.04 12.45
CA ASP A 125 36.55 -0.91 13.34
C ASP A 125 35.12 -0.36 13.18
N ARG A 126 34.31 -0.97 12.30
CA ARG A 126 32.89 -0.68 12.12
C ARG A 126 32.04 -1.75 12.81
N SER A 127 30.87 -1.34 13.30
CA SER A 127 29.88 -2.26 13.84
C SER A 127 29.10 -2.95 12.72
N THR A 128 28.60 -4.16 12.97
CA THR A 128 27.77 -4.88 11.99
C THR A 128 26.51 -4.10 11.65
N MET A 129 25.89 -3.40 12.61
CA MET A 129 24.72 -2.56 12.34
C MET A 129 25.02 -1.44 11.35
N HIS A 130 26.16 -0.75 11.51
CA HIS A 130 26.58 0.27 10.57
C HIS A 130 26.78 -0.31 9.16
N GLU A 131 27.45 -1.46 9.07
CA GLU A 131 27.66 -2.17 7.80
C GLU A 131 26.34 -2.60 7.13
N MET A 132 25.32 -3.00 7.89
CA MET A 132 23.99 -3.31 7.36
C MET A 132 23.25 -2.06 6.89
N MET A 133 23.28 -0.97 7.66
CA MET A 133 22.64 0.31 7.30
C MET A 133 23.18 0.87 5.98
N VAL A 134 24.50 0.77 5.77
CA VAL A 134 25.15 1.16 4.51
C VAL A 134 24.52 0.46 3.30
N ARG A 135 24.10 -0.81 3.43
CA ARG A 135 23.53 -1.60 2.32
C ARG A 135 22.10 -1.23 1.93
N ILE A 136 21.33 -0.66 2.86
CA ILE A 136 19.92 -0.28 2.63
C ILE A 136 19.82 0.97 1.75
N GLY A 137 20.72 1.92 1.96
CA GLY A 137 20.81 3.12 1.14
C GLY A 137 21.72 4.14 1.78
N SER A 138 22.89 4.35 1.16
CA SER A 138 23.86 5.35 1.59
C SER A 138 24.63 5.89 0.38
N TYR A 139 25.36 6.99 0.56
CA TYR A 139 26.31 7.46 -0.44
C TYR A 139 27.43 6.45 -0.71
N GLU A 140 27.77 5.60 0.27
CA GLU A 140 28.78 4.53 0.13
C GLU A 140 28.30 3.39 -0.78
N ASP A 141 26.99 3.13 -0.83
CA ASP A 141 26.40 2.03 -1.61
C ASP A 141 25.14 2.48 -2.36
N SER A 142 25.34 3.39 -3.31
CA SER A 142 24.27 3.97 -4.13
C SER A 142 23.86 3.10 -5.33
N ALA A 143 24.60 2.03 -5.62
CA ALA A 143 24.45 1.24 -6.84
C ALA A 143 23.06 0.60 -7.02
N ARG A 144 22.32 0.42 -5.92
CA ARG A 144 20.99 -0.19 -5.90
C ARG A 144 19.85 0.81 -5.67
N LEU A 145 20.16 2.11 -5.49
CA LEU A 145 19.16 3.16 -5.33
C LEU A 145 18.49 3.46 -6.67
N VAL A 146 17.17 3.55 -6.65
CA VAL A 146 16.36 3.86 -7.85
C VAL A 146 15.44 5.01 -7.52
N SER A 147 15.45 6.07 -8.31
CA SER A 147 14.50 7.16 -8.09
C SER A 147 13.10 6.78 -8.57
N ILE A 148 12.12 6.95 -7.69
CA ILE A 148 10.70 6.67 -7.95
C ILE A 148 9.84 7.89 -7.63
N SER A 149 8.58 7.89 -8.08
CA SER A 149 7.69 9.01 -7.78
C SER A 149 7.28 9.04 -6.30
N LYS A 150 7.08 10.25 -5.72
CA LYS A 150 6.75 10.42 -4.29
C LYS A 150 5.52 9.63 -3.87
N GLU A 151 4.45 9.60 -4.66
CA GLU A 151 3.23 8.86 -4.30
C GLU A 151 3.46 7.33 -4.25
N LEU A 152 4.31 6.79 -5.12
CA LEU A 152 4.66 5.37 -5.08
C LEU A 152 5.50 5.07 -3.85
N HIS A 153 6.54 5.88 -3.59
CA HIS A 153 7.37 5.77 -2.39
C HIS A 153 6.52 5.83 -1.13
N PHE A 154 5.59 6.79 -1.07
CA PHE A 154 4.70 6.97 0.08
C PHE A 154 3.85 5.72 0.34
N MET A 155 3.20 5.18 -0.69
CA MET A 155 2.39 3.97 -0.56
C MET A 155 3.25 2.73 -0.23
N LYS A 156 4.46 2.63 -0.80
CA LYS A 156 5.40 1.54 -0.50
C LYS A 156 5.78 1.53 0.97
N ALA A 157 6.23 2.65 1.53
CA ALA A 157 6.66 2.77 2.92
C ALA A 157 5.53 2.44 3.93
N ARG A 158 4.27 2.79 3.60
CA ARG A 158 3.10 2.42 4.42
C ARG A 158 2.87 0.93 4.45
N LEU A 159 2.80 0.33 3.25
CA LEU A 159 2.56 -1.10 3.09
C LEU A 159 3.68 -1.93 3.73
N TRP A 160 4.91 -1.47 3.61
CA TRP A 160 6.10 -2.11 4.19
C TRP A 160 5.98 -2.26 5.71
N ASP A 161 5.50 -1.26 6.43
CA ASP A 161 5.29 -1.38 7.88
C ASP A 161 3.91 -1.90 8.30
N GLY A 162 3.11 -2.34 7.32
CA GLY A 162 1.76 -2.84 7.55
C GLY A 162 0.81 -1.79 8.10
N ILE A 163 1.01 -0.52 7.73
CA ILE A 163 -0.04 0.50 7.79
C ILE A 163 -1.00 0.23 6.63
N VAL A 164 -2.31 0.27 6.91
CA VAL A 164 -3.32 0.09 5.88
C VAL A 164 -3.18 1.17 4.80
N PRO A 165 -3.41 0.83 3.51
CA PRO A 165 -3.36 1.81 2.42
C PRO A 165 -4.19 3.05 2.68
N MET A 166 -5.39 2.84 3.22
CA MET A 166 -6.33 3.86 3.65
C MET A 166 -7.22 3.26 4.73
N SER A 167 -7.56 4.04 5.76
CA SER A 167 -8.53 3.61 6.79
C SER A 167 -9.96 3.58 6.23
N ASP A 168 -10.80 2.70 6.77
CA ASP A 168 -12.22 2.62 6.39
C ASP A 168 -12.96 3.95 6.55
N ARG A 169 -12.60 4.69 7.60
CA ARG A 169 -13.14 6.03 7.83
C ARG A 169 -12.78 6.97 6.68
N ARG A 170 -11.51 7.01 6.27
CA ARG A 170 -11.09 7.88 5.16
C ARG A 170 -11.73 7.47 3.83
N TRP A 171 -11.95 6.17 3.61
CA TRP A 171 -12.70 5.67 2.45
C TRP A 171 -14.14 6.21 2.41
N LYS A 172 -14.84 6.16 3.56
CA LYS A 172 -16.19 6.72 3.71
C LYS A 172 -16.21 8.24 3.55
N ASP A 173 -15.23 8.94 4.10
CA ASP A 173 -15.13 10.41 4.02
C ASP A 173 -14.96 10.93 2.60
N LEU A 174 -14.23 10.16 1.77
CA LEU A 174 -14.05 10.43 0.35
C LEU A 174 -15.23 9.92 -0.50
N ASP A 175 -16.24 9.30 0.13
CA ASP A 175 -17.42 8.72 -0.51
C ASP A 175 -17.05 7.79 -1.68
N LEU A 176 -16.03 6.95 -1.47
CA LEU A 176 -15.46 6.10 -2.53
C LEU A 176 -16.36 4.92 -2.91
N ASP A 177 -17.35 4.60 -2.09
CA ASP A 177 -18.40 3.64 -2.42
C ASP A 177 -19.43 4.22 -3.42
N HIS A 178 -19.49 5.55 -3.59
CA HIS A 178 -20.41 6.20 -4.52
C HIS A 178 -20.02 5.98 -5.99
N SER A 179 -21.02 5.77 -6.84
CA SER A 179 -20.82 5.37 -8.23
C SER A 179 -20.06 6.40 -9.07
N ASP A 180 -20.20 7.70 -8.76
CA ASP A 180 -19.48 8.81 -9.39
C ASP A 180 -17.99 8.86 -9.03
N ASN A 181 -17.62 8.33 -7.86
CA ASN A 181 -16.24 8.30 -7.36
C ASN A 181 -15.51 7.00 -7.74
N PHE A 182 -16.15 6.10 -8.50
CA PHE A 182 -15.61 4.81 -8.90
C PHE A 182 -14.19 4.87 -9.47
N ALA A 183 -13.90 5.86 -10.32
CA ALA A 183 -12.58 6.00 -10.92
C ALA A 183 -11.51 6.34 -9.88
N ILE A 184 -11.84 7.19 -8.90
CA ILE A 184 -10.95 7.56 -7.80
C ILE A 184 -10.74 6.36 -6.87
N ALA A 185 -11.80 5.61 -6.57
CA ALA A 185 -11.70 4.38 -5.78
C ALA A 185 -10.77 3.35 -6.44
N CYS A 186 -10.87 3.17 -7.77
CA CYS A 186 -9.93 2.34 -8.53
C CYS A 186 -8.49 2.85 -8.45
N GLN A 187 -8.25 4.16 -8.45
CA GLN A 187 -6.89 4.72 -8.34
C GLN A 187 -6.20 4.32 -7.02
N PHE A 188 -6.92 4.24 -5.91
CA PHE A 188 -6.36 3.73 -4.65
C PHE A 188 -6.01 2.24 -4.72
N ILE A 189 -6.87 1.42 -5.32
CA ILE A 189 -6.60 -0.01 -5.56
C ILE A 189 -5.37 -0.20 -6.46
N ILE A 190 -5.25 0.63 -7.52
CA ILE A 190 -4.11 0.63 -8.43
C ILE A 190 -2.83 1.04 -7.69
N ALA A 191 -2.88 2.06 -6.83
CA ALA A 191 -1.70 2.53 -6.09
C ALA A 191 -1.10 1.40 -5.23
N VAL A 192 -1.94 0.60 -4.57
CA VAL A 192 -1.49 -0.58 -3.81
C VAL A 192 -0.88 -1.63 -4.74
N THR A 193 -1.56 -1.96 -5.84
CA THR A 193 -1.07 -2.95 -6.82
C THR A 193 0.25 -2.51 -7.45
N ASN A 194 0.43 -1.21 -7.70
CA ASN A 194 1.64 -0.63 -8.30
C ASN A 194 2.87 -0.79 -7.40
N VAL A 195 2.71 -0.75 -6.07
CA VAL A 195 3.82 -1.07 -5.15
C VAL A 195 4.35 -2.47 -5.41
N PHE A 196 3.48 -3.46 -5.65
CA PHE A 196 3.94 -4.82 -5.93
C PHE A 196 4.38 -5.01 -7.38
N HIS A 197 3.87 -4.25 -8.34
CA HIS A 197 4.48 -4.17 -9.68
C HIS A 197 5.90 -3.64 -9.61
N TYR A 198 6.15 -2.63 -8.76
CA TYR A 198 7.49 -2.12 -8.47
C TYR A 198 8.38 -3.19 -7.86
N LEU A 199 7.96 -3.80 -6.76
CA LEU A 199 8.76 -4.82 -6.05
C LEU A 199 9.01 -6.09 -6.88
N ASN A 200 8.14 -6.41 -7.85
CA ASN A 200 8.34 -7.52 -8.79
C ASN A 200 9.01 -7.09 -10.11
N HIS A 201 9.31 -5.81 -10.31
CA HIS A 201 10.04 -5.35 -11.48
C HIS A 201 11.45 -5.98 -11.47
N LYS A 202 11.89 -6.51 -12.62
CA LYS A 202 13.09 -7.38 -12.70
C LYS A 202 14.32 -6.78 -12.03
N ILE A 203 14.59 -5.49 -12.26
CA ILE A 203 15.76 -4.80 -11.68
C ILE A 203 15.58 -4.59 -10.17
N ILE A 204 14.38 -4.21 -9.75
CA ILE A 204 14.05 -3.89 -8.36
C ILE A 204 14.09 -5.15 -7.50
N LYS A 205 13.49 -6.24 -7.97
CA LYS A 205 13.54 -7.54 -7.30
C LYS A 205 14.98 -8.06 -7.14
N ASP A 206 15.81 -7.89 -8.17
CA ASP A 206 17.23 -8.24 -8.10
C ASP A 206 18.00 -7.37 -7.11
N HIS A 207 17.76 -6.05 -7.09
CA HIS A 207 18.35 -5.14 -6.11
C HIS A 207 17.95 -5.49 -4.68
N LEU A 208 16.66 -5.79 -4.44
CA LEU A 208 16.17 -6.18 -3.12
C LEU A 208 16.83 -7.46 -2.63
N ARG A 209 16.93 -8.47 -3.50
CA ARG A 209 17.64 -9.73 -3.24
C ARG A 209 19.11 -9.52 -2.95
N GLN A 210 19.81 -8.72 -3.75
CA GLN A 210 21.22 -8.39 -3.53
C GLN A 210 21.42 -7.68 -2.20
N THR A 211 20.62 -6.67 -1.87
CA THR A 211 20.69 -5.96 -0.59
C THR A 211 20.50 -6.91 0.59
N SER A 212 19.48 -7.76 0.55
CA SER A 212 19.23 -8.75 1.61
C SER A 212 20.39 -9.75 1.77
N ASN A 213 20.97 -10.20 0.66
CA ASN A 213 22.10 -11.12 0.67
C ASN A 213 23.38 -10.48 1.22
N LEU A 214 23.63 -9.20 0.92
CA LEU A 214 24.76 -8.43 1.49
C LEU A 214 24.58 -8.19 3.00
N ILE A 215 23.35 -7.96 3.46
CA ILE A 215 23.05 -7.89 4.89
C ILE A 215 23.32 -9.26 5.54
N SER A 216 22.88 -10.35 4.90
CA SER A 216 23.15 -11.71 5.36
C SER A 216 24.64 -12.05 5.43
N ASP A 217 25.47 -11.55 4.49
CA ASP A 217 26.94 -11.64 4.56
C ASP A 217 27.51 -11.02 5.84
N HIS A 218 27.10 -9.78 6.15
CA HIS A 218 27.54 -9.08 7.35
C HIS A 218 27.10 -9.80 8.64
N LEU A 219 25.85 -10.29 8.65
CA LEU A 219 25.32 -11.10 9.75
C LEU A 219 26.05 -12.44 9.89
N LYS A 220 26.58 -13.02 8.80
CA LYS A 220 27.35 -14.27 8.87
C LYS A 220 28.65 -14.07 9.63
N VAL A 221 29.38 -12.99 9.37
CA VAL A 221 30.62 -12.67 10.09
C VAL A 221 30.33 -12.46 11.57
N PHE A 222 29.25 -11.75 11.89
CA PHE A 222 28.80 -11.55 13.28
C PHE A 222 28.42 -12.87 13.97
N GLU A 223 27.63 -13.71 13.30
CA GLU A 223 27.22 -15.03 13.77
C GLU A 223 28.43 -15.91 14.11
N GLU A 224 29.43 -15.95 13.24
CA GLU A 224 30.63 -16.75 13.46
C GLU A 224 31.44 -16.25 14.66
N ALA A 225 31.58 -14.93 14.82
CA ALA A 225 32.26 -14.33 15.96
C ALA A 225 31.54 -14.60 17.30
N LEU A 226 30.21 -14.51 17.32
CA LEU A 226 29.40 -14.86 18.50
C LEU A 226 29.56 -16.33 18.87
N ASN A 227 29.43 -17.22 17.89
CA ASN A 227 29.57 -18.66 18.13
C ASN A 227 31.00 -19.03 18.56
N ALA A 228 32.03 -18.32 18.08
CA ALA A 228 33.40 -18.48 18.54
C ALA A 228 33.56 -18.08 20.02
N ASN A 229 32.94 -16.98 20.43
CA ASN A 229 32.91 -16.56 21.84
C ASN A 229 32.19 -17.57 22.73
N ARG A 230 31.01 -18.05 22.32
CA ARG A 230 30.27 -19.10 23.04
C ARG A 230 31.09 -20.38 23.19
N ARG A 231 31.80 -20.78 22.12
CA ARG A 231 32.69 -21.94 22.13
C ARG A 231 33.84 -21.76 23.10
N ALA A 232 34.46 -20.58 23.13
CA ALA A 232 35.58 -20.29 24.04
C ALA A 232 35.16 -20.21 25.51
N ALA A 233 33.92 -19.76 25.78
CA ALA A 233 33.35 -19.70 27.12
C ALA A 233 32.84 -21.07 27.63
N SER A 234 32.62 -22.03 26.73
CA SER A 234 32.15 -23.37 27.09
C SER A 234 33.30 -24.24 27.59
N SER A 235 33.19 -24.76 28.81
CA SER A 235 34.17 -25.65 29.45
C SER A 235 34.18 -27.06 28.85
N ASP A 236 33.03 -27.56 28.39
CA ASP A 236 32.85 -28.93 27.90
C ASP A 236 32.68 -29.00 26.36
N SER A 237 32.97 -27.91 25.65
CA SER A 237 32.74 -27.75 24.20
C SER A 237 31.27 -27.91 23.75
N THR A 238 30.34 -28.07 24.68
CA THR A 238 28.90 -28.03 24.42
C THR A 238 28.42 -26.58 24.51
N TYR A 239 27.98 -26.02 23.39
CA TYR A 239 27.37 -24.70 23.36
C TYR A 239 26.22 -24.70 22.35
N GLU A 240 25.21 -23.85 22.60
CA GLU A 240 24.10 -23.68 21.67
C GLU A 240 24.55 -22.81 20.49
N HIS A 241 24.54 -23.39 19.30
CA HIS A 241 24.89 -22.70 18.07
C HIS A 241 23.73 -21.81 17.60
N ILE A 242 24.00 -20.52 17.38
CA ILE A 242 23.02 -19.59 16.82
C ILE A 242 23.20 -19.47 15.32
N SER A 243 22.08 -19.36 14.60
CA SER A 243 22.05 -18.96 13.20
C SER A 243 21.37 -17.58 13.07
N VAL A 244 22.15 -16.50 13.13
CA VAL A 244 21.64 -15.14 12.92
C VAL A 244 21.23 -14.94 11.46
N THR A 245 21.94 -15.58 10.54
CA THR A 245 21.59 -15.62 9.11
C THR A 245 20.27 -16.36 8.87
N GLY A 246 20.00 -17.45 9.59
CA GLY A 246 18.72 -18.15 9.56
C GLY A 246 17.58 -17.30 10.12
N LEU A 247 17.82 -16.60 11.24
CA LEU A 247 16.87 -15.65 11.81
C LEU A 247 16.53 -14.52 10.83
N TRP A 248 17.52 -13.97 10.12
CA TRP A 248 17.30 -12.95 9.09
C TRP A 248 16.39 -13.43 7.96
N HIS A 249 16.67 -14.63 7.42
CA HIS A 249 15.86 -15.21 6.37
C HIS A 249 14.43 -15.49 6.84
N GLU A 250 14.25 -16.09 8.03
CA GLU A 250 12.94 -16.37 8.62
C GLU A 250 12.13 -15.08 8.81
N TYR A 251 12.77 -14.03 9.30
CA TYR A 251 12.16 -12.71 9.47
C TYR A 251 11.72 -12.11 8.14
N ILE A 252 12.63 -11.98 7.16
CA ILE A 252 12.32 -11.36 5.87
C ILE A 252 11.24 -12.12 5.11
N SER A 253 11.33 -13.45 5.05
CA SER A 253 10.33 -14.30 4.39
C SER A 253 8.95 -14.13 5.02
N THR A 254 8.88 -14.12 6.36
CA THR A 254 7.62 -13.94 7.07
C THR A 254 7.07 -12.52 6.89
N HIS A 255 7.92 -11.50 7.01
CA HIS A 255 7.54 -10.11 6.83
C HIS A 255 6.92 -9.87 5.45
N TYR A 256 7.61 -10.31 4.39
CA TYR A 256 7.14 -10.22 3.00
C TYR A 256 5.81 -10.94 2.77
N LYS A 257 5.63 -12.12 3.35
CA LYS A 257 4.35 -12.84 3.31
C LYS A 257 3.23 -12.01 3.96
N VAL A 258 3.46 -11.49 5.16
CA VAL A 258 2.42 -10.76 5.91
C VAL A 258 2.02 -9.48 5.20
N ILE A 259 2.95 -8.65 4.75
CA ILE A 259 2.62 -7.39 4.06
C ILE A 259 1.92 -7.66 2.71
N SER A 260 2.32 -8.71 2.00
CA SER A 260 1.64 -9.14 0.76
C SER A 260 0.21 -9.61 1.03
N ASN A 261 -0.01 -10.43 2.05
CA ASN A 261 -1.32 -10.96 2.40
C ASN A 261 -2.29 -9.85 2.86
N ARG A 262 -1.79 -8.90 3.66
CA ARG A 262 -2.58 -7.74 4.11
C ARG A 262 -2.98 -6.83 2.94
N ALA A 263 -2.01 -6.46 2.10
CA ALA A 263 -2.28 -5.61 0.94
C ALA A 263 -3.25 -6.27 -0.04
N HIS A 264 -3.09 -7.58 -0.30
CA HIS A 264 -3.98 -8.33 -1.17
C HIS A 264 -5.41 -8.41 -0.62
N SER A 265 -5.55 -8.71 0.68
CA SER A 265 -6.86 -8.78 1.33
C SER A 265 -7.58 -7.43 1.28
N TRP A 266 -6.86 -6.33 1.57
CA TRP A 266 -7.40 -4.99 1.46
C TRP A 266 -7.90 -4.70 0.03
N VAL A 267 -7.12 -5.03 -1.00
CA VAL A 267 -7.54 -4.83 -2.41
C VAL A 267 -8.79 -5.64 -2.76
N VAL A 268 -8.82 -6.93 -2.40
CA VAL A 268 -9.97 -7.81 -2.71
C VAL A 268 -11.24 -7.32 -2.03
N GLU A 269 -11.16 -6.96 -0.75
CA GLU A 269 -12.29 -6.42 0.01
C GLU A 269 -12.87 -5.16 -0.64
N HIS A 270 -12.02 -4.21 -1.02
CA HIS A 270 -12.47 -2.95 -1.64
C HIS A 270 -13.00 -3.16 -3.06
N ILE A 271 -12.45 -4.12 -3.80
CA ILE A 271 -13.03 -4.55 -5.09
C ILE A 271 -14.46 -5.09 -4.88
N ASP A 272 -14.68 -5.95 -3.88
CA ASP A 272 -15.99 -6.52 -3.61
C ASP A 272 -17.01 -5.48 -3.12
N ARG A 273 -16.56 -4.50 -2.32
CA ARG A 273 -17.38 -3.33 -1.93
C ARG A 273 -17.90 -2.55 -3.14
N LEU A 274 -17.06 -2.31 -4.15
CA LEU A 274 -17.46 -1.62 -5.38
C LEU A 274 -18.28 -2.52 -6.32
N ARG A 275 -17.95 -3.80 -6.39
CA ARG A 275 -18.56 -4.78 -7.31
C ARG A 275 -20.01 -5.09 -6.97
N ASN A 276 -20.30 -5.31 -5.69
CA ASN A 276 -21.61 -5.81 -5.25
C ASN A 276 -22.77 -4.85 -5.60
N PRO A 277 -22.67 -3.52 -5.39
CA PRO A 277 -23.67 -2.57 -5.84
C PRO A 277 -23.89 -2.60 -7.35
N ILE A 278 -22.82 -2.72 -8.14
CA ILE A 278 -22.91 -2.76 -9.61
C ILE A 278 -23.64 -4.02 -10.09
N LEU A 279 -23.36 -5.18 -9.48
CA LEU A 279 -24.06 -6.43 -9.78
C LEU A 279 -25.54 -6.36 -9.39
N ALA A 280 -25.86 -5.71 -8.26
CA ALA A 280 -27.24 -5.51 -7.82
C ALA A 280 -27.99 -4.57 -8.76
N GLU A 281 -27.38 -3.46 -9.17
CA GLU A 281 -27.94 -2.50 -10.12
C GLU A 281 -28.24 -3.18 -11.46
N LEU A 282 -27.27 -3.91 -12.02
CA LEU A 282 -27.43 -4.66 -13.27
C LEU A 282 -28.57 -5.69 -13.20
N ALA A 283 -28.73 -6.37 -12.05
CA ALA A 283 -29.79 -7.36 -11.86
C ALA A 283 -31.21 -6.74 -11.81
N THR A 284 -31.31 -5.45 -11.48
CA THR A 284 -32.61 -4.75 -11.37
C THR A 284 -32.92 -3.85 -12.57
N TYR A 285 -31.93 -3.58 -13.42
CA TYR A 285 -32.08 -2.75 -14.61
C TYR A 285 -33.01 -3.40 -15.64
N GLN A 286 -33.86 -2.61 -16.29
CA GLN A 286 -34.69 -3.06 -17.43
C GLN A 286 -34.44 -2.17 -18.65
N PRO A 287 -33.99 -2.74 -19.78
CA PRO A 287 -33.80 -1.98 -21.01
C PRO A 287 -35.14 -1.56 -21.61
N ALA A 288 -35.15 -0.44 -22.32
CA ALA A 288 -36.38 0.10 -22.93
C ALA A 288 -36.99 -0.81 -24.01
N SER A 289 -36.16 -1.60 -24.71
CA SER A 289 -36.59 -2.58 -25.70
C SER A 289 -35.57 -3.72 -25.83
N PRO A 290 -36.00 -4.93 -26.25
CA PRO A 290 -35.08 -6.00 -26.63
C PRO A 290 -34.18 -5.56 -27.80
N SER A 291 -32.88 -5.79 -27.67
CA SER A 291 -31.86 -5.37 -28.64
C SER A 291 -30.70 -6.36 -28.69
N GLN A 292 -30.00 -6.37 -29.83
CA GLN A 292 -28.73 -7.08 -30.01
C GLN A 292 -27.52 -6.21 -29.61
N GLN A 293 -27.76 -5.09 -28.94
CA GLN A 293 -26.73 -4.18 -28.45
C GLN A 293 -27.07 -3.76 -27.04
N HIS A 294 -26.05 -3.73 -26.17
CA HIS A 294 -26.19 -3.14 -24.84
C HIS A 294 -26.48 -1.64 -24.97
N ASP A 295 -27.35 -1.13 -24.12
CA ASP A 295 -27.54 0.32 -24.00
C ASP A 295 -26.38 0.99 -23.26
N ALA A 296 -26.40 2.32 -23.20
CA ALA A 296 -25.34 3.11 -22.58
C ALA A 296 -25.17 2.83 -21.08
N HIS A 297 -26.24 2.49 -20.38
CA HIS A 297 -26.20 2.23 -18.95
C HIS A 297 -25.60 0.84 -18.68
N GLN A 298 -26.04 -0.18 -19.42
CA GLN A 298 -25.45 -1.52 -19.40
C GLN A 298 -23.97 -1.49 -19.77
N TRP A 299 -23.57 -0.70 -20.77
CA TRP A 299 -22.15 -0.50 -21.09
C TRP A 299 -21.37 0.13 -19.94
N THR A 300 -21.95 1.09 -19.24
CA THR A 300 -21.31 1.74 -18.08
C THR A 300 -21.06 0.72 -16.97
N LEU A 301 -22.07 -0.06 -16.59
CA LEU A 301 -21.94 -1.07 -15.53
C LEU A 301 -20.97 -2.19 -15.91
N THR A 302 -21.06 -2.71 -17.13
CA THR A 302 -20.17 -3.79 -17.61
C THR A 302 -18.72 -3.32 -17.76
N ASN A 303 -18.48 -2.07 -18.14
CA ASN A 303 -17.13 -1.48 -18.12
C ASN A 303 -16.56 -1.41 -16.70
N LYS A 304 -17.35 -0.97 -15.71
CA LYS A 304 -16.91 -0.96 -14.30
C LYS A 304 -16.60 -2.37 -13.78
N LEU A 305 -17.43 -3.37 -14.11
CA LEU A 305 -17.17 -4.77 -13.76
C LEU A 305 -15.89 -5.30 -14.40
N HIS A 306 -15.64 -4.96 -15.68
CA HIS A 306 -14.41 -5.32 -16.36
C HIS A 306 -13.18 -4.68 -15.68
N ASP A 307 -13.26 -3.40 -15.32
CA ASP A 307 -12.17 -2.71 -14.61
C ASP A 307 -11.88 -3.37 -13.26
N LEU A 308 -12.91 -3.74 -12.48
CA LEU A 308 -12.74 -4.47 -11.22
C LEU A 308 -12.20 -5.90 -11.41
N LEU A 309 -12.58 -6.58 -12.50
CA LEU A 309 -12.04 -7.89 -12.85
C LEU A 309 -10.54 -7.78 -13.16
N GLU A 310 -10.13 -6.80 -13.95
CA GLU A 310 -8.73 -6.56 -14.27
C GLU A 310 -7.92 -6.17 -13.03
N ASN A 311 -8.41 -5.23 -12.19
CA ASN A 311 -7.76 -4.89 -10.92
C ASN A 311 -7.56 -6.13 -10.04
N GLY A 312 -8.61 -6.95 -9.87
CA GLY A 312 -8.52 -8.16 -9.05
C GLY A 312 -7.56 -9.20 -9.63
N ALA A 313 -7.57 -9.38 -10.96
CA ALA A 313 -6.66 -10.30 -11.62
C ALA A 313 -5.20 -9.86 -11.43
N GLN A 314 -4.90 -8.57 -11.64
CA GLN A 314 -3.55 -8.03 -11.42
C GLN A 314 -3.12 -8.17 -9.97
N ALA A 315 -3.99 -7.85 -9.00
CA ALA A 315 -3.70 -8.02 -7.58
C ALA A 315 -3.37 -9.49 -7.25
N ASP A 316 -4.13 -10.44 -7.79
CA ASP A 316 -3.99 -11.86 -7.48
C ASP A 316 -2.61 -12.43 -7.84
N TYR A 317 -2.07 -12.10 -9.02
CA TYR A 317 -0.76 -12.61 -9.46
C TYR A 317 0.44 -11.69 -9.13
N THR A 318 0.19 -10.42 -8.84
CA THR A 318 1.25 -9.42 -8.61
C THR A 318 1.60 -9.28 -7.14
N ILE A 319 0.62 -9.28 -6.22
CA ILE A 319 0.85 -8.98 -4.80
C ILE A 319 1.53 -10.16 -4.10
N PHE A 320 2.83 -10.25 -4.30
CA PHE A 320 3.78 -11.19 -3.70
C PHE A 320 5.15 -10.52 -3.66
N ILE A 321 5.98 -10.90 -2.69
CA ILE A 321 7.41 -10.56 -2.69
C ILE A 321 8.19 -11.87 -2.50
N PRO A 322 8.45 -12.61 -3.59
CA PRO A 322 9.14 -13.90 -3.52
C PRO A 322 10.60 -13.77 -3.04
N THR A 323 11.06 -14.72 -2.24
CA THR A 323 12.44 -14.80 -1.69
C THR A 323 13.37 -15.74 -2.46
N ASP A 324 13.02 -16.10 -3.69
CA ASP A 324 13.86 -16.95 -4.53
C ASP A 324 15.24 -16.32 -4.78
N GLY A 325 16.30 -17.08 -4.54
CA GLY A 325 17.70 -16.65 -4.63
C GLY A 325 18.21 -15.86 -3.42
N TYR A 326 17.41 -15.72 -2.35
CA TYR A 326 17.89 -15.17 -1.09
C TYR A 326 18.71 -16.22 -0.35
N ARG A 327 19.70 -15.79 0.43
CA ARG A 327 20.45 -16.69 1.31
C ARG A 327 19.52 -17.26 2.38
N GLY A 328 19.54 -18.59 2.51
CA GLY A 328 18.61 -19.33 3.36
C GLY A 328 17.42 -19.92 2.61
N ASP A 329 17.12 -19.43 1.40
CA ASP A 329 16.08 -20.02 0.55
C ASP A 329 16.64 -21.20 -0.27
N ALA A 330 15.80 -22.18 -0.55
CA ALA A 330 16.14 -23.32 -1.39
C ALA A 330 15.93 -23.04 -2.89
N LEU A 331 15.05 -22.08 -3.22
CA LEU A 331 14.74 -21.74 -4.60
C LEU A 331 15.83 -20.85 -5.21
N PRO A 332 16.36 -21.17 -6.40
CA PRO A 332 17.24 -20.25 -7.13
C PRO A 332 16.43 -19.08 -7.69
N ALA A 333 17.11 -17.97 -8.01
CA ALA A 333 16.49 -16.82 -8.66
C ALA A 333 15.84 -17.22 -10.00
N MET A 334 14.55 -16.91 -10.16
CA MET A 334 13.73 -17.41 -11.26
C MET A 334 13.55 -16.41 -12.41
N GLU A 335 13.93 -15.13 -12.26
CA GLU A 335 13.61 -14.07 -13.23
C GLU A 335 14.39 -14.19 -14.54
N ALA A 336 15.48 -14.94 -14.56
CA ALA A 336 16.28 -15.19 -15.76
C ALA A 336 15.71 -16.33 -16.63
N GLN A 337 14.73 -17.09 -16.14
CA GLN A 337 14.20 -18.22 -16.88
C GLN A 337 13.20 -17.76 -17.96
N PRO A 338 13.39 -18.18 -19.23
CA PRO A 338 12.46 -17.82 -20.30
C PRO A 338 11.08 -18.44 -20.06
N LEU A 339 10.04 -17.84 -20.63
CA LEU A 339 8.71 -18.43 -20.69
C LEU A 339 8.73 -19.68 -21.59
N THR A 340 8.01 -20.71 -21.18
CA THR A 340 7.83 -21.95 -21.94
C THR A 340 6.69 -21.82 -22.94
N GLU A 341 6.55 -22.77 -23.86
CA GLU A 341 5.38 -22.83 -24.75
C GLU A 341 4.07 -22.95 -23.97
N GLN A 342 4.08 -23.69 -22.84
CA GLN A 342 2.93 -23.82 -21.96
C GLN A 342 2.54 -22.49 -21.30
N ASP A 343 3.52 -21.65 -20.96
CA ASP A 343 3.24 -20.31 -20.42
C ASP A 343 2.61 -19.40 -21.48
N ASN A 344 2.91 -19.62 -22.77
CA ASN A 344 2.35 -18.83 -23.86
C ASN A 344 1.01 -19.36 -24.39
N ALA A 345 0.48 -20.46 -23.82
CA ALA A 345 -0.80 -21.01 -24.20
C ALA A 345 -1.96 -20.03 -23.86
N GLY A 346 -2.93 -19.92 -24.77
CA GLY A 346 -4.07 -19.00 -24.60
C GLY A 346 -5.04 -19.39 -23.47
N PHE A 347 -5.00 -20.66 -23.04
CA PHE A 347 -5.84 -21.24 -22.00
C PHE A 347 -5.04 -22.19 -21.12
N ARG A 348 -5.46 -22.33 -19.86
CA ARG A 348 -4.89 -23.29 -18.91
C ARG A 348 -5.97 -24.13 -18.23
N GLU A 349 -6.06 -25.40 -18.61
CA GLU A 349 -7.02 -26.36 -18.04
C GLU A 349 -6.60 -26.91 -16.68
N GLN A 350 -5.31 -26.91 -16.37
CA GLN A 350 -4.79 -27.39 -15.10
C GLN A 350 -4.83 -26.30 -14.03
N PRO A 351 -5.04 -26.65 -12.75
CA PRO A 351 -4.92 -25.70 -11.65
C PRO A 351 -3.59 -24.94 -11.67
N ILE A 352 -3.61 -23.72 -11.13
CA ILE A 352 -2.41 -22.89 -11.02
C ILE A 352 -1.49 -23.51 -9.96
N ALA A 353 -0.21 -23.65 -10.30
CA ALA A 353 0.83 -23.88 -9.31
C ALA A 353 1.54 -22.54 -9.07
N TRP A 354 1.83 -22.24 -7.81
CA TRP A 354 2.57 -21.02 -7.47
C TRP A 354 3.99 -21.06 -8.07
N ASP A 355 4.45 -19.91 -8.56
CA ASP A 355 5.79 -19.72 -9.15
C ASP A 355 6.37 -18.40 -8.65
N ALA A 356 7.69 -18.31 -8.44
CA ALA A 356 8.35 -17.10 -7.98
C ALA A 356 8.52 -16.04 -9.10
N SER A 357 8.47 -16.47 -10.37
CA SER A 357 8.50 -15.59 -11.54
C SER A 357 7.16 -14.88 -11.76
N PHE A 358 7.19 -13.56 -11.72
CA PHE A 358 6.04 -12.71 -12.01
C PHE A 358 5.41 -13.01 -13.37
N LEU A 359 6.23 -13.18 -14.42
CA LEU A 359 5.74 -13.42 -15.78
C LEU A 359 5.01 -14.77 -15.89
N ARG A 360 5.53 -15.81 -15.23
CA ARG A 360 4.89 -17.15 -15.20
C ARG A 360 3.59 -17.12 -14.41
N ARG A 361 3.56 -16.49 -13.23
CA ARG A 361 2.32 -16.30 -12.45
C ARG A 361 1.26 -15.57 -13.27
N ARG A 362 1.63 -14.46 -13.92
CA ARG A 362 0.73 -13.68 -14.78
C ARG A 362 0.16 -14.54 -15.90
N ALA A 363 1.02 -15.27 -16.61
CA ALA A 363 0.62 -16.10 -17.74
C ALA A 363 -0.31 -17.26 -17.30
N ALA A 364 0.09 -18.01 -16.26
CA ALA A 364 -0.68 -19.10 -15.73
C ALA A 364 -2.05 -18.64 -15.21
N TYR A 365 -2.09 -17.51 -14.49
CA TYR A 365 -3.33 -16.92 -13.98
C TYR A 365 -4.23 -16.44 -15.12
N ALA A 366 -3.71 -15.70 -16.10
CA ALA A 366 -4.50 -15.21 -17.23
C ALA A 366 -5.11 -16.36 -18.04
N GLY A 367 -4.31 -17.37 -18.39
CA GLY A 367 -4.79 -18.56 -19.11
C GLY A 367 -5.82 -19.35 -18.30
N ARG A 368 -5.64 -19.44 -16.97
CA ARG A 368 -6.57 -20.15 -16.08
C ARG A 368 -7.89 -19.40 -15.89
N LEU A 369 -7.84 -18.11 -15.59
CA LEU A 369 -9.02 -17.26 -15.42
C LEU A 369 -9.89 -17.30 -16.69
N ARG A 370 -9.24 -17.23 -17.85
CA ARG A 370 -9.92 -17.32 -19.14
C ARG A 370 -10.63 -18.66 -19.33
N TYR A 371 -9.95 -19.77 -19.04
CA TYR A 371 -10.54 -21.10 -19.08
C TYR A 371 -11.73 -21.23 -18.13
N LEU A 372 -11.55 -20.88 -16.86
CA LEU A 372 -12.60 -20.98 -15.84
C LEU A 372 -13.80 -20.09 -16.16
N SER A 373 -13.58 -18.90 -16.71
CA SER A 373 -14.68 -18.02 -17.13
C SER A 373 -15.56 -18.69 -18.18
N ARG A 374 -14.97 -19.46 -19.12
CA ARG A 374 -15.72 -20.22 -20.12
C ARG A 374 -16.41 -21.44 -19.55
N VAL A 375 -15.75 -22.17 -18.66
CA VAL A 375 -16.34 -23.32 -17.95
C VAL A 375 -17.61 -22.88 -17.22
N HIS A 376 -17.53 -21.85 -16.39
CA HIS A 376 -18.68 -21.34 -15.64
C HIS A 376 -19.76 -20.79 -16.56
N GLN A 377 -19.40 -20.05 -17.62
CA GLN A 377 -20.36 -19.53 -18.60
C GLN A 377 -21.16 -20.64 -19.30
N TYR A 378 -20.49 -21.68 -19.81
CA TYR A 378 -21.16 -22.77 -20.53
C TYR A 378 -21.94 -23.71 -19.61
N ASN A 379 -21.47 -23.93 -18.39
CA ASN A 379 -22.21 -24.69 -17.39
C ASN A 379 -23.49 -23.96 -16.99
N ASP A 380 -23.42 -22.64 -16.72
CA ASP A 380 -24.60 -21.84 -16.39
C ASP A 380 -25.61 -21.80 -17.55
N MET A 381 -25.14 -21.80 -18.81
CA MET A 381 -26.01 -21.90 -19.99
C MET A 381 -26.72 -23.26 -20.08
N ALA A 382 -26.02 -24.36 -19.79
CA ALA A 382 -26.60 -25.69 -19.77
C ALA A 382 -27.66 -25.84 -18.66
N ASP A 383 -27.39 -25.29 -17.48
CA ASP A 383 -28.31 -25.33 -16.33
C ASP A 383 -29.64 -24.62 -16.61
N VAL A 384 -29.65 -23.58 -17.46
CA VAL A 384 -30.86 -22.83 -17.81
C VAL A 384 -31.42 -23.16 -19.21
N GLY A 385 -30.85 -24.16 -19.90
CA GLY A 385 -31.31 -24.60 -21.22
C GLY A 385 -31.13 -23.57 -22.35
N VAL A 386 -30.15 -22.67 -22.23
CA VAL A 386 -29.85 -21.65 -23.26
C VAL A 386 -28.80 -22.21 -24.23
N PHE A 387 -29.22 -22.48 -25.46
CA PHE A 387 -28.39 -23.03 -26.54
C PHE A 387 -28.54 -22.19 -27.83
N PRO A 388 -27.70 -22.38 -28.86
CA PRO A 388 -27.70 -21.54 -30.08
C PRO A 388 -29.06 -21.37 -30.79
N GLY A 389 -30.04 -22.25 -30.53
CA GLY A 389 -31.41 -22.14 -31.04
C GLY A 389 -32.38 -21.27 -30.22
N ASN A 390 -31.97 -20.79 -29.03
CA ASN A 390 -32.81 -20.01 -28.10
C ASN A 390 -31.97 -19.00 -27.30
N LEU A 391 -31.13 -18.21 -27.99
CA LEU A 391 -30.33 -17.17 -27.34
C LEU A 391 -31.22 -15.97 -26.96
N PRO A 392 -31.16 -15.48 -25.71
CA PRO A 392 -31.84 -14.25 -25.33
C PRO A 392 -31.25 -13.05 -26.11
N PRO A 393 -31.96 -11.91 -26.18
CA PRO A 393 -31.39 -10.66 -26.65
C PRO A 393 -30.08 -10.35 -25.92
N MET A 394 -29.06 -9.83 -26.61
CA MET A 394 -27.77 -9.49 -25.97
C MET A 394 -27.92 -8.47 -24.83
N ASN A 395 -28.96 -7.64 -24.86
CA ASN A 395 -29.24 -6.68 -23.81
C ASN A 395 -30.14 -7.22 -22.69
N ASP A 396 -30.42 -8.53 -22.62
CA ASP A 396 -31.14 -9.14 -21.51
C ASP A 396 -30.31 -9.05 -20.22
N PRO A 397 -30.76 -8.29 -19.20
CA PRO A 397 -30.05 -8.14 -17.93
C PRO A 397 -29.73 -9.49 -17.27
N SER A 398 -30.56 -10.51 -17.48
CA SER A 398 -30.42 -11.85 -16.91
C SER A 398 -29.22 -12.60 -17.50
N ASP A 399 -28.92 -12.39 -18.79
CA ASP A 399 -27.74 -12.98 -19.42
C ASP A 399 -26.47 -12.22 -19.01
N ILE A 400 -26.51 -10.88 -19.00
CA ILE A 400 -25.36 -10.06 -18.63
C ILE A 400 -24.94 -10.34 -17.17
N ILE A 401 -25.90 -10.39 -16.22
CA ILE A 401 -25.58 -10.69 -14.82
C ILE A 401 -25.06 -12.12 -14.64
N ARG A 402 -25.57 -13.09 -15.42
CA ARG A 402 -25.06 -14.47 -15.42
C ARG A 402 -23.60 -14.51 -15.84
N VAL A 403 -23.26 -13.89 -16.98
CA VAL A 403 -21.88 -13.80 -17.46
C VAL A 403 -20.98 -13.11 -16.45
N ALA A 404 -21.43 -12.00 -15.84
CA ALA A 404 -20.69 -11.29 -14.82
C ALA A 404 -20.42 -12.17 -13.58
N ARG A 405 -21.42 -12.91 -13.09
CA ARG A 405 -21.26 -13.82 -11.94
C ARG A 405 -20.34 -15.01 -12.25
N ALA A 406 -20.40 -15.54 -13.47
CA ALA A 406 -19.48 -16.58 -13.93
C ALA A 406 -18.03 -16.09 -13.89
N GLN A 407 -17.76 -14.84 -14.32
CA GLN A 407 -16.43 -14.23 -14.24
C GLN A 407 -15.95 -14.01 -12.79
N VAL A 408 -16.84 -13.55 -11.90
CA VAL A 408 -16.50 -13.38 -10.47
C VAL A 408 -16.16 -14.73 -9.83
N THR A 409 -16.94 -15.76 -10.12
CA THR A 409 -16.71 -17.13 -9.63
C THR A 409 -15.40 -17.70 -10.17
N ALA A 410 -15.14 -17.51 -11.47
CA ALA A 410 -13.88 -17.91 -12.10
C ALA A 410 -12.66 -17.22 -11.47
N GLN A 411 -12.77 -15.92 -11.18
CA GLN A 411 -11.70 -15.16 -10.51
C GLN A 411 -11.46 -15.66 -9.09
N ALA A 412 -12.52 -15.89 -8.31
CA ALA A 412 -12.40 -16.42 -6.95
C ALA A 412 -11.73 -17.81 -6.96
N GLN A 413 -12.10 -18.68 -7.91
CA GLN A 413 -11.48 -19.99 -8.05
C GLN A 413 -10.01 -19.90 -8.49
N ALA A 414 -9.67 -19.09 -9.50
CA ALA A 414 -8.29 -18.90 -9.92
C ALA A 414 -7.42 -18.32 -8.78
N ARG A 415 -7.97 -17.38 -8.01
CA ARG A 415 -7.33 -16.82 -6.80
C ARG A 415 -7.07 -17.91 -5.76
N ALA A 416 -8.06 -18.72 -5.43
CA ALA A 416 -7.91 -19.81 -4.46
C ALA A 416 -6.88 -20.85 -4.92
N GLU A 417 -6.83 -21.17 -6.21
CA GLU A 417 -5.80 -22.06 -6.77
C GLU A 417 -4.38 -21.49 -6.64
N LEU A 418 -4.20 -20.18 -6.87
CA LEU A 418 -2.88 -19.53 -6.80
C LEU A 418 -2.43 -19.20 -5.38
N ARG A 419 -3.34 -18.72 -4.53
CA ARG A 419 -3.03 -18.14 -3.20
C ARG A 419 -3.42 -19.04 -2.04
N GLY A 420 -4.25 -20.05 -2.27
CA GLY A 420 -4.90 -20.82 -1.21
C GLY A 420 -6.06 -20.08 -0.58
N GLU A 421 -6.55 -20.62 0.54
CA GLU A 421 -7.59 -19.99 1.34
C GLU A 421 -7.06 -18.71 2.02
N PRO A 422 -7.88 -17.64 2.10
CA PRO A 422 -7.48 -16.42 2.81
C PRO A 422 -7.13 -16.72 4.27
N GLU A 423 -5.94 -16.32 4.69
CA GLU A 423 -5.54 -16.41 6.09
C GLU A 423 -6.27 -15.32 6.90
N PRO A 424 -6.83 -15.64 8.09
CA PRO A 424 -7.45 -14.63 8.93
C PRO A 424 -6.39 -13.61 9.37
N LEU A 425 -6.61 -12.35 8.99
CA LEU A 425 -5.73 -11.26 9.40
C LEU A 425 -6.02 -10.88 10.85
N GLY A 426 -4.99 -10.90 11.69
CA GLY A 426 -5.05 -10.30 13.02
C GLY A 426 -5.03 -8.77 12.96
N LEU A 427 -4.92 -8.12 14.13
CA LEU A 427 -4.65 -6.68 14.26
C LEU A 427 -3.56 -6.23 13.28
N ASP A 428 -3.67 -5.02 12.75
CA ASP A 428 -2.63 -4.43 11.90
C ASP A 428 -1.24 -4.53 12.55
N LEU A 429 -0.20 -4.63 11.73
CA LEU A 429 1.16 -4.82 12.23
C LEU A 429 1.58 -3.68 13.14
N TRP A 430 1.29 -2.44 12.73
CA TRP A 430 1.57 -1.26 13.53
C TRP A 430 0.80 -1.26 14.87
N LEU A 431 -0.48 -1.70 14.88
CA LEU A 431 -1.28 -1.81 16.10
C LEU A 431 -0.74 -2.90 17.04
N THR A 432 -0.31 -4.03 16.48
CA THR A 432 0.31 -5.11 17.24
C THR A 432 1.60 -4.62 17.90
N ARG A 433 2.41 -3.86 17.17
CA ARG A 433 3.64 -3.23 17.68
C ARG A 433 3.33 -2.21 18.76
N ALA A 434 2.39 -1.29 18.51
CA ALA A 434 1.94 -0.29 19.46
C ALA A 434 1.49 -0.93 20.79
N LYS A 435 0.71 -2.01 20.71
CA LYS A 435 0.25 -2.76 21.89
C LYS A 435 1.40 -3.39 22.67
N ASN A 436 2.36 -4.01 21.98
CA ASN A 436 3.54 -4.61 22.64
C ASN A 436 4.40 -3.52 23.33
N SER A 437 4.59 -2.37 22.68
CA SER A 437 5.30 -1.23 23.25
C SER A 437 4.57 -0.67 24.48
N ALA A 438 3.24 -0.57 24.42
CA ALA A 438 2.41 -0.10 25.54
C ALA A 438 2.51 -1.02 26.76
N GLN A 439 2.55 -2.33 26.55
CA GLN A 439 2.73 -3.32 27.62
C GLN A 439 4.12 -3.27 28.25
N SER A 440 5.13 -2.86 27.49
CA SER A 440 6.52 -2.74 27.95
C SER A 440 6.82 -1.43 28.70
N GLY A 441 5.84 -0.51 28.79
CA GLY A 441 5.95 0.73 29.56
C GLY A 441 6.63 1.91 28.84
N GLY A 442 7.23 1.70 27.67
CA GLY A 442 7.96 2.73 26.90
C GLY A 442 7.13 3.49 25.85
N PHE A 443 5.80 3.31 25.82
CA PHE A 443 4.96 3.83 24.75
C PHE A 443 4.56 5.29 24.96
N GLN A 444 4.99 6.13 24.01
CA GLN A 444 4.64 7.55 23.89
C GLN A 444 3.63 7.70 22.75
N TRP A 445 2.43 8.20 23.04
CA TRP A 445 1.30 8.21 22.10
C TRP A 445 0.34 9.39 22.33
N GLY A 446 0.74 10.40 23.10
CA GLY A 446 0.00 11.64 23.30
C GLY A 446 0.62 12.83 22.56
N TYR A 447 -0.13 13.93 22.41
CA TYR A 447 0.40 15.18 21.89
C TYR A 447 0.23 16.32 22.89
N VAL A 448 1.17 17.26 22.91
CA VAL A 448 0.95 18.59 23.51
C VAL A 448 0.37 19.51 22.44
N ALA A 449 -0.66 20.29 22.79
CA ALA A 449 -1.33 21.20 21.86
C ALA A 449 -1.36 22.63 22.43
N TYR A 450 -0.92 23.61 21.66
CA TYR A 450 -0.90 25.02 22.07
C TYR A 450 -2.05 25.80 21.43
N ARG A 451 -2.80 26.55 22.23
CA ARG A 451 -3.70 27.61 21.73
C ARG A 451 -2.85 28.86 21.46
N LEU A 452 -2.66 29.21 20.19
CA LEU A 452 -1.88 30.37 19.75
C LEU A 452 -2.74 31.40 18.97
N ASN A 453 -4.04 31.43 19.27
CA ASN A 453 -4.95 32.46 18.76
C ASN A 453 -6.04 32.74 19.80
N HIS A 454 -6.16 34.01 20.20
CA HIS A 454 -7.13 34.49 21.18
C HIS A 454 -8.13 35.49 20.58
N GLU A 455 -8.19 35.63 19.25
CA GLU A 455 -9.22 36.44 18.57
C GLU A 455 -10.62 35.81 18.70
N HIS A 456 -10.67 34.49 18.80
CA HIS A 456 -11.89 33.73 19.04
C HIS A 456 -12.31 33.76 20.50
N ASN A 457 -13.61 33.97 20.76
CA ASN A 457 -14.12 33.99 22.13
C ASN A 457 -14.10 32.58 22.78
N GLU A 458 -14.24 32.52 24.11
CA GLU A 458 -14.18 31.26 24.86
C GLU A 458 -15.22 30.22 24.42
N GLY A 459 -16.41 30.65 23.97
CA GLY A 459 -17.43 29.73 23.45
C GLY A 459 -17.02 29.12 22.11
N GLN A 460 -16.41 29.91 21.24
CA GLN A 460 -15.85 29.45 19.96
C GLN A 460 -14.66 28.51 20.16
N TRP A 461 -13.79 28.83 21.13
CA TRP A 461 -12.67 27.97 21.52
C TRP A 461 -13.16 26.62 22.06
N ALA A 462 -14.11 26.62 22.99
CA ALA A 462 -14.69 25.40 23.54
C ALA A 462 -15.34 24.54 22.43
N TYR A 463 -16.06 25.17 21.50
CA TYR A 463 -16.67 24.49 20.36
C TYR A 463 -15.61 23.86 19.43
N PHE A 464 -14.56 24.61 19.08
CA PHE A 464 -13.44 24.07 18.30
C PHE A 464 -12.81 22.86 19.00
N LYS A 465 -12.45 23.02 20.27
CA LYS A 465 -11.76 21.98 21.04
C LYS A 465 -12.59 20.71 21.12
N GLU A 466 -13.88 20.82 21.45
CA GLU A 466 -14.80 19.69 21.49
C GLU A 466 -14.89 18.97 20.14
N ARG A 467 -15.03 19.73 19.04
CA ARG A 467 -15.14 19.16 17.70
C ARG A 467 -13.86 18.50 17.24
N PHE A 468 -12.71 19.13 17.47
CA PHE A 468 -11.42 18.56 17.10
C PHE A 468 -11.10 17.31 17.91
N GLU A 469 -11.33 17.31 19.23
CA GLU A 469 -11.12 16.12 20.07
C GLU A 469 -12.05 14.97 19.66
N ALA A 470 -13.31 15.26 19.33
CA ALA A 470 -14.23 14.26 18.80
C ALA A 470 -13.78 13.71 17.43
N ASP A 471 -13.30 14.59 16.54
CA ASP A 471 -12.79 14.22 15.23
C ASP A 471 -11.54 13.35 15.32
N ALA A 472 -10.63 13.67 16.24
CA ALA A 472 -9.44 12.88 16.52
C ALA A 472 -9.78 11.55 17.23
N ALA A 473 -10.76 11.51 18.14
CA ALA A 473 -11.05 10.30 18.91
C ALA A 473 -11.62 9.13 18.08
N ASP A 474 -12.21 9.43 16.92
CA ASP A 474 -12.87 8.46 16.04
C ASP A 474 -11.89 7.75 15.09
N TRP A 475 -10.85 7.11 15.64
CA TRP A 475 -9.83 6.40 14.86
C TRP A 475 -9.91 4.87 15.05
N CYS A 476 -9.57 4.13 13.98
CA CYS A 476 -9.67 2.67 13.93
C CYS A 476 -11.07 2.12 14.32
N GLU A 477 -12.13 2.78 13.85
CA GLU A 477 -13.52 2.32 14.02
C GLU A 477 -13.67 0.84 13.62
N GLY A 478 -14.36 0.02 14.42
CA GLY A 478 -14.57 -1.40 14.12
C GLY A 478 -13.40 -2.34 14.42
N VAL A 479 -12.20 -1.81 14.73
CA VAL A 479 -11.05 -2.63 15.12
C VAL A 479 -11.19 -3.06 16.59
N ALA A 480 -11.27 -4.37 16.82
CA ALA A 480 -11.40 -4.93 18.16
C ALA A 480 -10.06 -4.93 18.92
N GLY A 481 -10.07 -4.70 20.24
CA GLY A 481 -8.91 -4.92 21.11
C GLY A 481 -7.87 -3.80 21.18
N ILE A 482 -8.25 -2.58 20.76
CA ILE A 482 -7.39 -1.38 20.75
C ILE A 482 -7.83 -0.30 21.76
N ASP A 483 -8.84 -0.55 22.59
CA ASP A 483 -9.36 0.44 23.53
C ASP A 483 -8.30 0.91 24.55
N GLU A 484 -7.35 0.03 24.89
CA GLU A 484 -6.20 0.39 25.72
C GLU A 484 -5.32 1.44 25.04
N LEU A 485 -5.07 1.30 23.72
CA LEU A 485 -4.31 2.28 22.94
C LEU A 485 -5.07 3.60 22.82
N ARG A 486 -6.40 3.55 22.58
CA ARG A 486 -7.24 4.75 22.56
C ARG A 486 -7.18 5.55 23.86
N ARG A 487 -7.09 4.89 25.02
CA ARG A 487 -6.94 5.58 26.32
C ARG A 487 -5.60 6.30 26.48
N LEU A 488 -4.57 5.88 25.73
CA LEU A 488 -3.25 6.50 25.72
C LEU A 488 -3.19 7.68 24.74
N ALA A 489 -4.08 7.71 23.74
CA ALA A 489 -4.22 8.79 22.76
C ALA A 489 -4.82 10.04 23.42
N LYS A 490 -3.96 10.90 23.97
CA LYS A 490 -4.37 12.11 24.71
C LYS A 490 -3.79 13.36 24.09
N ILE A 491 -4.57 14.43 24.15
CA ILE A 491 -4.16 15.77 23.72
C ILE A 491 -4.09 16.66 24.97
N HIS A 492 -2.88 17.15 25.25
CA HIS A 492 -2.58 17.97 26.41
C HIS A 492 -2.55 19.44 26.01
N TRP A 493 -3.68 20.11 26.16
CA TRP A 493 -3.82 21.53 25.82
C TRP A 493 -3.05 22.44 26.77
N ARG A 494 -2.38 23.43 26.19
CA ARG A 494 -1.67 24.52 26.84
C ARG A 494 -2.15 25.84 26.24
N ASP A 495 -2.44 26.81 27.09
CA ASP A 495 -2.85 28.14 26.66
C ASP A 495 -1.59 29.02 26.47
N GLY A 496 -1.36 29.50 25.24
CA GLY A 496 -0.17 30.30 24.94
C GLY A 496 -0.09 31.59 25.76
N LYS A 497 -1.23 32.23 26.02
CA LYS A 497 -1.29 33.49 26.77
C LYS A 497 -0.93 33.28 28.24
N GLU A 498 -1.36 32.18 28.85
CA GLU A 498 -0.96 31.82 30.22
C GLU A 498 0.55 31.53 30.33
N LEU A 499 1.16 31.09 29.24
CA LEU A 499 2.60 30.79 29.16
C LEU A 499 3.45 31.98 28.71
N GLY A 500 2.84 33.14 28.43
CA GLY A 500 3.55 34.32 27.93
C GLY A 500 4.02 34.21 26.47
N ILE A 501 3.40 33.33 25.68
CA ILE A 501 3.64 33.14 24.25
C ILE A 501 2.65 34.01 23.47
N GLU A 502 3.14 34.81 22.52
CA GLU A 502 2.29 35.63 21.66
C GLU A 502 1.51 34.81 20.63
N ASP A 503 0.38 35.35 20.15
CA ASP A 503 -0.43 34.69 19.12
C ASP A 503 0.37 34.49 17.84
N GLY A 504 0.32 33.27 17.30
CA GLY A 504 1.08 32.87 16.11
C GLY A 504 2.58 32.62 16.32
N ASP A 505 3.13 32.81 17.53
CA ASP A 505 4.56 32.60 17.79
C ASP A 505 4.90 31.10 17.99
N ILE A 506 5.05 30.39 16.86
CA ILE A 506 5.40 28.97 16.83
C ILE A 506 6.80 28.72 17.42
N GLU A 507 7.75 29.65 17.25
CA GLU A 507 9.12 29.47 17.74
C GLU A 507 9.19 29.57 19.27
N ALA A 508 8.45 30.50 19.88
CA ALA A 508 8.30 30.54 21.34
C ALA A 508 7.60 29.28 21.88
N ALA A 509 6.58 28.76 21.19
CA ALA A 509 5.94 27.50 21.55
C ALA A 509 6.89 26.30 21.44
N LYS A 510 7.73 26.24 20.40
CA LYS A 510 8.77 25.24 20.18
C LYS A 510 9.83 25.29 21.28
N ALA A 511 10.28 26.48 21.66
CA ALA A 511 11.20 26.67 22.78
C ALA A 511 10.59 26.20 24.12
N HIS A 512 9.34 26.57 24.40
CA HIS A 512 8.62 26.10 25.58
C HIS A 512 8.45 24.58 25.59
N PHE A 513 8.07 23.97 24.46
CA PHE A 513 7.91 22.54 24.32
C PHE A 513 9.21 21.79 24.63
N LYS A 514 10.34 22.18 24.02
CA LYS A 514 11.66 21.60 24.31
C LYS A 514 12.02 21.71 25.80
N ASN A 515 11.77 22.88 26.41
CA ASN A 515 12.05 23.10 27.83
C ASN A 515 11.13 22.29 28.75
N SER A 516 9.90 21.97 28.32
CA SER A 516 8.94 21.22 29.13
C SER A 516 9.39 19.77 29.41
N PHE A 517 10.12 19.15 28.48
CA PHE A 517 10.71 17.83 28.68
C PHE A 517 11.99 17.84 29.52
N ALA A 518 12.66 18.99 29.62
CA ALA A 518 13.79 19.20 30.52
C ALA A 518 13.36 19.57 31.95
N SER A 519 12.07 19.75 32.20
CA SER A 519 11.53 20.15 33.51
C SER A 519 11.42 18.96 34.48
N GLU A 520 11.25 19.25 35.78
CA GLU A 520 11.07 18.21 36.82
C GLU A 520 9.80 17.36 36.62
N ASN A 521 8.81 17.86 35.88
CA ASN A 521 7.53 17.18 35.62
C ASN A 521 7.21 17.21 34.11
N PRO A 522 7.91 16.41 33.29
CA PRO A 522 7.65 16.36 31.86
C PRO A 522 6.24 15.80 31.59
N PRO A 523 5.59 16.21 30.49
CA PRO A 523 4.32 15.62 30.11
C PRO A 523 4.46 14.11 29.90
N GLU A 524 3.62 13.33 30.58
CA GLU A 524 3.69 11.87 30.53
C GLU A 524 3.18 11.32 29.20
N LYS A 525 3.94 10.38 28.62
CA LYS A 525 3.53 9.57 27.46
C LYS A 525 3.16 10.37 26.21
N VAL A 526 3.70 11.58 26.04
CA VAL A 526 3.55 12.37 24.81
C VAL A 526 4.74 12.18 23.87
N CYS A 527 4.53 12.39 22.57
CA CYS A 527 5.58 12.46 21.57
C CYS A 527 6.51 13.64 21.89
N HIS A 528 7.81 13.46 21.67
CA HIS A 528 8.84 14.45 22.02
C HIS A 528 9.30 15.31 20.84
N ASP A 529 9.01 14.89 19.61
CA ASP A 529 9.44 15.60 18.39
C ASP A 529 8.32 16.39 17.73
N LEU A 530 7.06 16.11 18.09
CA LEU A 530 5.88 16.69 17.44
C LEU A 530 4.95 17.31 18.47
N PHE A 531 4.47 18.52 18.17
CA PHE A 531 3.39 19.15 18.92
C PHE A 531 2.35 19.79 17.99
N LEU A 532 1.18 20.09 18.54
CA LEU A 532 0.05 20.64 17.82
C LEU A 532 -0.13 22.13 18.11
N VAL A 533 -0.61 22.88 17.13
CA VAL A 533 -0.89 24.31 17.23
C VAL A 533 -2.30 24.58 16.73
N ALA A 534 -3.14 25.13 17.61
CA ALA A 534 -4.40 25.74 17.25
C ALA A 534 -4.20 27.22 16.95
N ASP A 535 -3.85 27.50 15.69
CA ASP A 535 -3.78 28.85 15.12
C ASP A 535 -5.17 29.33 14.64
N GLY A 536 -5.24 30.57 14.15
CA GLY A 536 -6.51 31.17 13.71
C GLY A 536 -7.19 30.40 12.57
N ASP A 537 -6.40 29.88 11.62
CA ASP A 537 -6.89 29.11 10.47
C ASP A 537 -7.44 27.75 10.93
N THR A 538 -6.72 27.08 11.82
CA THR A 538 -7.12 25.82 12.47
C THR A 538 -8.46 25.97 13.19
N ILE A 539 -8.60 26.97 14.05
CA ILE A 539 -9.83 27.21 14.79
C ILE A 539 -10.98 27.53 13.83
N THR A 540 -10.72 28.38 12.82
CA THR A 540 -11.70 28.73 11.80
C THR A 540 -12.16 27.51 10.99
N SER A 541 -11.27 26.55 10.70
CA SER A 541 -11.56 25.34 9.91
C SER A 541 -12.68 24.47 10.51
N TYR A 542 -12.86 24.50 11.84
CA TYR A 542 -13.94 23.79 12.54
C TYR A 542 -15.18 24.64 12.81
N ILE A 543 -15.02 25.95 12.99
CA ILE A 543 -16.15 26.87 13.27
C ILE A 543 -16.90 27.20 11.99
N LYS A 544 -16.17 27.46 10.90
CA LYS A 544 -16.71 27.84 9.59
C LYS A 544 -16.10 26.94 8.51
N PRO A 545 -16.41 25.63 8.53
CA PRO A 545 -15.85 24.71 7.57
C PRO A 545 -16.27 25.13 6.16
N ASN A 546 -15.29 25.22 5.26
CA ASN A 546 -15.54 25.27 3.83
C ASN A 546 -15.10 23.91 3.23
N VAL A 547 -15.62 23.56 2.06
CA VAL A 547 -15.40 22.22 1.46
C VAL A 547 -13.91 21.91 1.24
N ALA A 548 -13.06 22.91 1.03
CA ALA A 548 -11.63 22.72 0.77
C ALA A 548 -10.75 22.68 2.04
N ASN A 549 -11.24 23.24 3.16
CA ASN A 549 -10.46 23.58 4.34
C ASN A 549 -11.19 23.20 5.65
N ALA A 550 -11.89 22.06 5.69
CA ALA A 550 -12.66 21.65 6.85
C ALA A 550 -11.84 20.74 7.79
N GLY A 551 -11.68 21.18 9.04
CA GLY A 551 -11.24 20.34 10.16
C GLY A 551 -9.79 19.86 10.11
N PHE A 552 -8.83 20.76 10.29
CA PHE A 552 -7.41 20.43 10.39
C PHE A 552 -6.74 21.05 11.62
N ILE A 553 -5.56 20.55 11.96
CA ILE A 553 -4.67 21.05 13.02
C ILE A 553 -3.27 21.28 12.44
N THR A 554 -2.59 22.36 12.85
CA THR A 554 -1.19 22.56 12.49
C THR A 554 -0.31 21.66 13.37
N VAL A 555 0.47 20.79 12.74
CA VAL A 555 1.47 19.94 13.41
C VAL A 555 2.84 20.55 13.18
N VAL A 556 3.65 20.64 14.23
CA VAL A 556 4.98 21.27 14.20
C VAL A 556 6.05 20.25 14.52
N ASP A 557 7.10 20.25 13.70
CA ASP A 557 8.34 19.54 13.90
C ASP A 557 9.24 20.34 14.86
N ALA A 558 9.35 19.85 16.09
CA ALA A 558 10.13 20.49 17.13
C ALA A 558 11.65 20.46 16.85
N PRO A 559 12.27 19.38 16.34
CA PRO A 559 13.70 19.40 16.01
C PRO A 559 14.06 20.26 14.80
N PHE A 560 13.17 20.47 13.82
CA PHE A 560 13.49 21.19 12.57
C PHE A 560 14.19 22.55 12.79
N ASP A 561 15.32 22.77 12.12
CA ASP A 561 15.99 24.08 12.07
C ASP A 561 16.09 24.52 10.60
N PRO A 562 15.46 25.66 10.20
CA PRO A 562 15.55 26.16 8.83
C PRO A 562 16.98 26.49 8.38
N ASN A 563 17.92 26.67 9.31
CA ASN A 563 19.33 26.92 9.01
C ASN A 563 20.16 25.64 8.83
N ASP A 564 19.62 24.48 9.23
CA ASP A 564 20.29 23.18 9.19
C ASP A 564 19.48 22.17 8.37
N VAL A 565 19.06 22.58 7.18
CA VAL A 565 18.32 21.72 6.25
C VAL A 565 19.30 21.01 5.32
N ASP A 566 19.42 19.70 5.49
CA ASP A 566 20.19 18.83 4.60
C ASP A 566 19.65 18.88 3.15
N ASP A 567 20.53 18.67 2.18
CA ASP A 567 20.21 18.69 0.76
C ASP A 567 19.20 17.61 0.36
N CYS A 568 19.18 16.47 1.05
CA CYS A 568 18.13 15.46 0.89
C CYS A 568 16.72 16.05 1.11
N VAL A 569 16.51 16.77 2.22
CA VAL A 569 15.21 17.41 2.53
C VAL A 569 14.82 18.44 1.47
N LYS A 570 15.77 19.24 0.97
CA LYS A 570 15.51 20.23 -0.08
C LYS A 570 15.03 19.60 -1.38
N HIS A 571 15.53 18.41 -1.71
CA HIS A 571 15.17 17.69 -2.93
C HIS A 571 13.90 16.85 -2.78
N GLU A 572 13.71 16.20 -1.64
CA GLU A 572 12.62 15.27 -1.38
C GLU A 572 11.35 15.97 -0.89
N SER A 573 11.49 17.11 -0.22
CA SER A 573 10.38 17.89 0.34
C SER A 573 10.57 19.40 0.14
N PRO A 574 10.61 19.86 -1.13
CA PRO A 574 10.93 21.26 -1.44
C PRO A 574 9.95 22.25 -0.80
N GLY A 575 10.50 23.21 -0.08
CA GLY A 575 9.74 24.28 0.59
C GLY A 575 9.16 23.91 1.95
N TYR A 576 9.57 22.78 2.54
CA TYR A 576 9.16 22.44 3.91
C TYR A 576 9.71 23.46 4.93
N SER A 577 8.87 23.87 5.87
CA SER A 577 9.16 24.94 6.84
C SER A 577 9.05 24.49 8.30
N GLY A 578 9.08 23.18 8.58
CA GLY A 578 8.97 22.64 9.94
C GLY A 578 7.54 22.48 10.46
N SER A 579 6.51 22.61 9.60
CA SER A 579 5.12 22.39 9.99
C SER A 579 4.26 21.92 8.82
N VAL A 580 3.24 21.11 9.10
CA VAL A 580 2.23 20.67 8.12
C VAL A 580 0.85 20.72 8.78
N ARG A 581 -0.18 21.14 8.05
CA ARG A 581 -1.56 21.02 8.50
C ARG A 581 -2.04 19.60 8.22
N VAL A 582 -2.64 18.95 9.20
CA VAL A 582 -3.13 17.56 9.08
C VAL A 582 -4.61 17.56 9.41
N LEU A 583 -5.44 16.85 8.62
CA LEU A 583 -6.84 16.64 8.97
C LEU A 583 -6.95 16.04 10.38
N GLY A 584 -7.79 16.60 11.25
CA GLY A 584 -7.86 16.16 12.66
C GLY A 584 -8.19 14.66 12.81
N ARG A 585 -9.04 14.15 11.92
CA ARG A 585 -9.35 12.71 11.82
C ARG A 585 -8.18 11.78 11.50
N LEU A 586 -7.14 12.27 10.84
CA LEU A 586 -5.96 11.49 10.45
C LEU A 586 -4.87 11.52 11.51
N LEU A 587 -5.11 12.18 12.65
CA LEU A 587 -4.10 12.39 13.68
C LEU A 587 -3.55 11.08 14.23
N TRP A 588 -4.38 10.05 14.42
CA TRP A 588 -3.96 8.81 15.09
C TRP A 588 -3.86 7.59 14.19
N ASP A 589 -4.85 7.35 13.32
CA ASP A 589 -4.84 6.21 12.39
C ASP A 589 -3.90 6.40 11.19
N ASP A 590 -3.41 7.63 10.99
CA ASP A 590 -2.45 7.95 9.95
C ASP A 590 -1.15 8.53 10.50
N LEU A 591 -1.13 9.78 10.98
CA LEU A 591 0.08 10.42 11.49
C LEU A 591 0.65 9.67 12.70
N GLY A 592 -0.19 9.33 13.68
CA GLY A 592 0.21 8.56 14.86
C GLY A 592 0.74 7.17 14.49
N ALA A 593 0.09 6.50 13.53
CA ALA A 593 0.55 5.21 13.02
C ALA A 593 1.95 5.33 12.37
N MET A 594 2.16 6.31 11.50
CA MET A 594 3.44 6.57 10.81
C MET A 594 4.56 6.93 11.79
N TYR A 595 4.28 7.81 12.76
CA TYR A 595 5.22 8.17 13.80
C TYR A 595 5.64 6.95 14.64
N GLN A 596 4.68 6.12 15.02
CA GLN A 596 4.96 4.95 15.87
C GLN A 596 5.74 3.84 15.17
N VAL A 597 5.61 3.71 13.86
CA VAL A 597 6.43 2.78 13.10
C VAL A 597 7.70 3.41 12.55
N GLU A 598 7.91 4.71 12.77
CA GLU A 598 9.07 5.49 12.32
C GLU A 598 9.31 5.31 10.81
N ASN A 599 8.24 5.22 10.02
CA ASN A 599 8.37 5.00 8.58
C ASN A 599 8.38 6.29 7.77
N GLN A 600 7.73 7.34 8.26
CA GLN A 600 7.57 8.63 7.60
C GLN A 600 7.55 9.75 8.63
N GLU A 601 8.24 10.83 8.30
CA GLU A 601 8.34 12.02 9.14
C GLU A 601 7.37 13.11 8.66
N LEU A 602 7.23 14.19 9.43
CA LEU A 602 6.35 15.29 9.06
C LEU A 602 6.79 15.95 7.73
N VAL A 603 8.11 16.00 7.49
CA VAL A 603 8.70 16.45 6.24
C VAL A 603 8.26 15.61 5.03
N ASP A 604 7.98 14.32 5.20
CA ASP A 604 7.51 13.45 4.12
C ASP A 604 6.06 13.71 3.70
N LEU A 605 5.25 14.22 4.62
CA LEU A 605 3.84 14.53 4.38
C LEU A 605 3.67 15.84 3.60
N TRP A 606 4.65 16.74 3.70
CA TRP A 606 4.60 18.07 3.10
C TRP A 606 4.32 18.03 1.58
N PRO A 607 5.03 17.24 0.75
CA PRO A 607 4.73 17.15 -0.69
C PRO A 607 3.29 16.75 -1.01
N LEU A 608 2.67 15.91 -0.18
CA LEU A 608 1.29 15.47 -0.34
C LEU A 608 0.31 16.58 0.07
N ALA A 609 0.61 17.29 1.15
CA ALA A 609 -0.17 18.42 1.62
C ALA A 609 -0.25 19.57 0.61
N ARG A 610 0.83 19.80 -0.16
CA ARG A 610 0.89 20.83 -1.21
C ARG A 610 -0.12 20.63 -2.34
N HIS A 611 -0.80 19.49 -2.43
CA HIS A 611 -1.88 19.29 -3.39
C HIS A 611 -3.15 20.07 -3.01
N ASN A 612 -3.37 20.28 -1.71
CA ASN A 612 -4.52 21.02 -1.20
C ASN A 612 -4.19 22.54 -1.17
N PRO A 613 -5.09 23.43 -1.62
CA PRO A 613 -4.87 24.88 -1.59
C PRO A 613 -4.59 25.47 -0.20
N ALA A 614 -5.09 24.84 0.87
CA ALA A 614 -4.80 25.21 2.25
C ALA A 614 -3.59 24.49 2.86
N LEU A 615 -2.83 23.75 2.05
CA LEU A 615 -1.62 23.01 2.45
C LEU A 615 -1.90 21.97 3.54
N VAL A 616 -3.04 21.29 3.42
CA VAL A 616 -3.50 20.26 4.35
C VAL A 616 -3.15 18.88 3.80
N TYR A 617 -2.52 18.06 4.64
CA TYR A 617 -2.35 16.64 4.41
C TYR A 617 -3.68 15.93 4.64
N GLU A 618 -4.20 15.31 3.58
CA GLU A 618 -5.52 14.68 3.53
C GLU A 618 -5.44 13.16 3.40
N GLY A 619 -4.29 12.57 3.76
CA GLY A 619 -4.03 11.14 3.63
C GLY A 619 -3.20 10.80 2.39
N PRO A 620 -3.01 9.49 2.13
CA PRO A 620 -2.38 9.02 0.90
C PRO A 620 -3.14 9.53 -0.33
N MET A 621 -2.39 9.92 -1.36
CA MET A 621 -2.93 10.43 -2.61
C MET A 621 -2.50 9.53 -3.77
N PRO A 622 -3.42 8.94 -4.55
CA PRO A 622 -3.08 8.03 -5.63
C PRO A 622 -2.80 8.80 -6.93
N ILE A 623 -2.48 10.09 -6.81
CA ILE A 623 -2.24 11.00 -7.93
C ILE A 623 -0.78 11.43 -7.95
N PRO A 624 -0.23 11.75 -9.14
CA PRO A 624 1.17 12.08 -9.26
C PRO A 624 1.52 13.38 -8.53
N ILE A 625 2.55 13.34 -7.68
CA ILE A 625 3.04 14.52 -6.96
C ILE A 625 4.00 15.30 -7.85
N LEU A 626 3.69 16.59 -8.05
CA LEU A 626 4.47 17.48 -8.91
C LEU A 626 5.67 18.05 -8.15
N LYS A 627 6.78 18.26 -8.86
CA LYS A 627 8.00 18.86 -8.32
C LYS A 627 7.74 20.28 -7.81
N ASP A 628 7.20 21.10 -8.70
CA ASP A 628 6.73 22.45 -8.41
C ASP A 628 5.23 22.36 -8.10
N GLY A 629 4.77 22.99 -7.01
CA GLY A 629 3.38 22.88 -6.53
C GLY A 629 2.31 23.22 -7.59
N PRO A 630 1.02 22.96 -7.30
CA PRO A 630 -0.07 23.18 -8.27
C PRO A 630 -0.18 24.65 -8.72
N GLU A 631 0.30 25.63 -7.94
CA GLU A 631 0.25 27.05 -8.25
C GLU A 631 1.16 27.45 -9.42
N THR A 632 2.39 26.93 -9.49
CA THR A 632 3.30 27.16 -10.63
C THR A 632 2.90 26.35 -11.86
N ALA A 633 2.30 25.17 -11.66
CA ALA A 633 1.70 24.40 -12.75
C ALA A 633 0.55 25.15 -13.45
N THR A 634 -0.06 26.15 -12.79
CA THR A 634 -1.14 26.96 -13.39
C THR A 634 -0.66 27.84 -14.56
N GLN A 635 0.63 28.18 -14.64
CA GLN A 635 1.23 28.78 -15.84
C GLN A 635 1.42 27.79 -16.99
N SER A 636 1.59 26.49 -16.70
CA SER A 636 1.65 25.42 -17.73
C SER A 636 0.28 24.83 -18.08
N ARG A 637 -0.75 25.01 -17.23
CA ARG A 637 -2.13 24.55 -17.44
C ARG A 637 -2.89 25.30 -18.54
N SER A 638 -2.34 26.40 -19.06
CA SER A 638 -2.83 27.07 -20.28
C SER A 638 -2.83 26.15 -21.51
N VAL A 639 -2.06 25.06 -21.51
CA VAL A 639 -2.02 24.09 -22.64
C VAL A 639 -2.94 22.90 -22.39
N ALA A 640 -3.17 22.50 -21.13
CA ALA A 640 -4.01 21.35 -20.79
C ALA A 640 -5.52 21.66 -20.79
N ARG A 641 -5.93 22.90 -20.47
CA ARG A 641 -7.35 23.30 -20.53
C ARG A 641 -7.92 23.30 -21.95
N THR A 642 -7.09 23.43 -22.97
CA THR A 642 -7.50 23.37 -24.38
C THR A 642 -7.82 21.94 -24.83
N LEU A 643 -7.28 20.91 -24.17
CA LEU A 643 -7.52 19.51 -24.52
C LEU A 643 -8.77 18.93 -23.83
N THR A 644 -9.14 19.39 -22.63
CA THR A 644 -10.38 18.97 -21.96
C THR A 644 -11.62 19.60 -22.61
N TYR A 645 -11.51 20.81 -23.17
CA TYR A 645 -12.63 21.45 -23.88
C TYR A 645 -12.91 20.88 -25.28
N LEU A 646 -11.92 20.24 -25.93
CA LEU A 646 -12.12 19.59 -27.23
C LEU A 646 -12.73 18.18 -27.12
N ALA A 647 -12.57 17.50 -25.98
CA ALA A 647 -13.24 16.21 -25.72
C ALA A 647 -14.74 16.38 -25.36
N ALA A 648 -15.13 17.51 -24.79
CA ALA A 648 -16.52 17.82 -24.46
C ALA A 648 -17.34 18.38 -25.64
N ALA A 649 -16.70 18.71 -26.78
CA ALA A 649 -17.33 19.41 -27.90
C ALA A 649 -17.93 18.52 -29.00
N GLY A 650 -18.00 17.19 -28.84
CA GLY A 650 -18.89 16.34 -29.63
C GLY A 650 -18.73 16.41 -31.16
N ILE A 651 -17.49 16.33 -31.68
CA ILE A 651 -17.23 16.20 -33.13
C ILE A 651 -16.27 15.04 -33.38
N VAL A 652 -16.81 13.82 -33.52
CA VAL A 652 -16.52 12.88 -34.63
C VAL A 652 -17.75 11.97 -34.74
N GLY A 653 -18.59 12.25 -35.72
CA GLY A 653 -19.70 11.39 -36.11
C GLY A 653 -19.27 10.27 -37.05
N ASN A 654 -20.07 9.21 -37.02
CA ASN A 654 -20.27 8.18 -38.05
C ASN A 654 -19.03 7.45 -38.57
N TYR A 655 -18.87 6.16 -38.21
CA TYR A 655 -18.66 5.06 -39.17
C TYR A 655 -18.87 3.71 -38.45
N PHE A 656 -19.56 2.78 -39.12
CA PHE A 656 -19.62 1.31 -38.98
C PHE A 656 -21.04 0.71 -38.89
N PHE A 657 -21.65 0.58 -40.07
CA PHE A 657 -22.57 -0.49 -40.45
C PHE A 657 -22.15 -1.01 -41.84
N GLY A 658 -22.20 -2.33 -42.04
CA GLY A 658 -21.93 -3.06 -43.31
C GLY A 658 -20.61 -3.86 -43.24
N PHE A 659 -20.55 -5.18 -43.44
CA PHE A 659 -21.35 -6.04 -44.30
C PHE A 659 -21.39 -7.50 -43.79
N THR A 660 -22.50 -8.12 -44.16
CA THR A 660 -22.79 -9.56 -44.25
C THR A 660 -21.77 -10.35 -45.06
N GLY A 661 -21.58 -11.60 -44.63
CA GLY A 661 -20.99 -12.73 -45.34
C GLY A 661 -21.20 -13.97 -44.49
#